data_AF-A0A6G9AVU5-F1
#
_entry.id   AF-A0A6G9AVU5-F1
#
_cell.length_a   1.000
_cell.length_b   1.000
_cell.length_c   1.000
_cell.angle_alpha   90.00
_cell.angle_beta   90.00
_cell.angle_gamma   90.00
#
_symmetry.space_group_name_H-M   'P 1'
#
loop_
_entity.id
_entity.type
_entity.pdbx_description
1 polymer ?
#
loop_
_entity_poly.entity_id
_entity_poly.type
_entity_poly.pdbx_seq_one_letter_code
_entity_poly.pdbx_strand_id
1 'polypeptide(L)'
;MKQLLPIGQLVKISALVFYLTAGIQSISAGKLTIRNDGETLVRGPYLQKASPTSMTFRWRTNPASIGVVRFGASASSLSGSVSETTAVTDHEVTVTGLTPNTQYYYSVGTPTGSLQGDGANYFYTFPAEGTPKKTRIWSLGDFGYLNSARQANVKNAFKNYMKSIGDPYIDLWLWLGDNAYNQGLDNEYQAYVFSSDVGYGGDRYMKQTPIFSTPGNHDYVTNELRVNLNIPYYGVVSHPTNAEAGGVPSGTESYYSFNYGNIHFVSLDSDRYEDNTDAASDVRFLESKPQVTWLKQDLAAAQANPNVKWIIAFWHHPPYTKGTHDSDTNKQLRDVRMNLLPVLEQYKVDLVMCGHSHVYERSRLMKGHYGDALTYDSKLHNSVDGSNAKSSGKFDGSPNSCYYFKSRNSATNEGTVYVVNGHGGAPGGRILSGTAQWPHNAMEVAYDDAGGSMYLEIEGGKLVSKLIAGDGSIQDQFTIIKDGDGFSVPSTNGIARSATCECTDGNNQTHYTDAELNKLLSISKNGQNIGRVGDGTFSLQLKGTAGASVIASNSPTNYVTLPSGWVVANRYYTLKPTNEPSAGNPVAVSFYYTQADVDAINGKLGQVLTPQQLKVFTINDGPTTFNSDPASGHTAIPKASSPGGSGASIFTYSAKPSVTGWANSGDGGSFRADFLTARLGSGGIGGALNGAEPTANPVSVTLVASPSVSPGLANLSAKVVGGMAPFSYTFSGPGVSTTAGNTARVTSLTAGVQLFSVTVTDAVSQTATAITSVTVTGGAADCGNYFVGVGAGYANTTGCGNVALGPNAGYSNMTGNQSTFVGSWAGFFSSGQANTFVGYKVGLNTTTGNFNTFLGTLAGLNNTIGSANVFLGDSAGSANEVGNNNVYLGTNAGNGAGVNGSNNVSLGSESGRSNQNGLNNTFLGYRANAGKAGLSNATAIGNNARVDISNAIVLGNGANVGIGTGSPGNKLEIRADSSGQSGLRLTQLTSAMTPLGSASKFLTVNAKGDVYLANYASGSRAAASSEDGFWQRNGRFLQSVKGEAIIIGQGVSKTPADYNLFVSKGILTEKVKVAIKNTDDWSDHVLGKTYQLRPLAEVERYIQQYQHLPGIPSAEEVVKDGMDVGQMNAKLLEKIEELTLYIIELKKEVNSLRQTVKPTKKR
;
A
#
# COMPACT_ATOMS: atom_id res chain seq x y z
N MET A 1 -25.14 -74.10 -1.85
CA MET A 1 -24.70 -73.96 -3.26
C MET A 1 -24.59 -72.48 -3.55
N LYS A 2 -23.36 -71.96 -3.68
CA LYS A 2 -22.77 -71.39 -4.93
C LYS A 2 -23.36 -69.99 -5.23
N GLN A 3 -22.64 -68.88 -5.29
CA GLN A 3 -21.22 -68.57 -5.54
C GLN A 3 -20.95 -67.11 -5.10
N LEU A 4 -19.92 -66.85 -4.30
CA LEU A 4 -18.62 -66.23 -4.67
C LEU A 4 -18.53 -64.69 -4.48
N LEU A 5 -17.81 -64.34 -3.42
CA LEU A 5 -16.95 -63.17 -3.09
C LEU A 5 -16.17 -62.58 -4.29
N PRO A 6 -15.56 -61.34 -4.24
CA PRO A 6 -14.72 -60.88 -3.10
C PRO A 6 -14.60 -59.37 -2.73
N ILE A 7 -14.44 -59.16 -1.42
CA ILE A 7 -13.39 -58.40 -0.67
C ILE A 7 -13.00 -56.97 -1.11
N GLY A 8 -13.14 -56.02 -0.17
CA GLY A 8 -12.38 -54.77 -0.15
C GLY A 8 -12.66 -53.78 1.00
N GLN A 9 -12.00 -53.99 2.15
CA GLN A 9 -11.48 -52.96 3.09
C GLN A 9 -12.36 -52.22 4.16
N LEU A 10 -11.86 -52.33 5.41
CA LEU A 10 -11.80 -51.38 6.56
C LEU A 10 -13.09 -50.76 7.14
N VAL A 11 -13.53 -51.09 8.37
CA VAL A 11 -13.02 -50.78 9.73
C VAL A 11 -13.32 -49.35 10.23
N LYS A 12 -14.26 -49.29 11.19
CA LYS A 12 -14.46 -48.37 12.34
C LYS A 12 -14.67 -46.87 12.12
N ILE A 13 -15.87 -46.40 12.50
CA ILE A 13 -16.03 -45.18 13.30
C ILE A 13 -17.05 -45.44 14.43
N SER A 14 -16.55 -45.55 15.66
CA SER A 14 -17.29 -45.30 16.90
C SER A 14 -16.64 -44.08 17.54
N ALA A 15 -17.29 -42.91 17.48
CA ALA A 15 -17.18 -41.80 18.44
C ALA A 15 -17.93 -40.58 17.89
N LEU A 16 -19.17 -40.38 18.33
CA LEU A 16 -19.77 -39.05 18.36
C LEU A 16 -20.63 -38.92 19.62
N VAL A 17 -19.95 -38.77 20.75
CA VAL A 17 -20.49 -38.13 21.95
C VAL A 17 -19.65 -36.88 22.11
N PHE A 18 -20.25 -35.72 21.87
CA PHE A 18 -20.03 -34.41 22.52
C PHE A 18 -20.58 -33.30 21.61
N TYR A 19 -21.56 -32.57 22.15
CA TYR A 19 -22.09 -31.24 21.80
C TYR A 19 -23.61 -31.21 21.56
N LEU A 20 -24.34 -31.20 22.68
CA LEU A 20 -25.72 -30.70 22.77
C LEU A 20 -25.78 -29.75 23.96
N THR A 21 -25.44 -28.48 23.73
CA THR A 21 -25.81 -27.37 24.61
C THR A 21 -26.10 -26.13 23.76
N ALA A 22 -27.38 -25.91 23.43
CA ALA A 22 -28.05 -24.61 23.39
C ALA A 22 -29.43 -24.74 22.71
N GLY A 23 -30.48 -24.24 23.37
CA GLY A 23 -31.71 -23.82 22.69
C GLY A 23 -32.96 -24.68 22.85
N ILE A 24 -33.33 -25.07 24.08
CA ILE A 24 -34.73 -25.41 24.37
C ILE A 24 -35.46 -24.12 24.75
N GLN A 25 -36.37 -23.65 23.90
CA GLN A 25 -37.45 -22.75 24.30
C GLN A 25 -38.80 -23.28 23.81
N SER A 26 -39.69 -23.48 24.80
CA SER A 26 -41.13 -23.73 24.73
C SER A 26 -41.64 -25.05 24.14
N ILE A 27 -42.38 -25.79 24.96
CA ILE A 27 -43.28 -26.87 24.56
C ILE A 27 -44.70 -26.26 24.49
N SER A 28 -45.29 -26.30 23.31
CA SER A 28 -46.73 -26.15 23.08
C SER A 28 -47.19 -27.31 22.20
N ALA A 29 -48.33 -27.88 22.55
CA ALA A 29 -48.82 -29.18 22.11
C ALA A 29 -49.02 -29.31 20.58
N GLY A 30 -48.71 -30.51 20.07
CA GLY A 30 -49.44 -31.10 18.94
C GLY A 30 -48.94 -30.81 17.53
N LYS A 31 -47.74 -31.28 17.18
CA LYS A 31 -47.41 -31.94 15.89
C LYS A 31 -45.92 -32.30 15.90
N LEU A 32 -45.62 -33.59 15.95
CA LEU A 32 -44.29 -34.08 15.62
C LEU A 32 -44.12 -33.96 14.10
N THR A 33 -43.75 -32.79 13.63
CA THR A 33 -43.21 -32.63 12.28
C THR A 33 -41.78 -33.15 12.35
N ILE A 34 -41.53 -34.34 11.80
CA ILE A 34 -40.16 -34.70 11.40
C ILE A 34 -39.78 -33.64 10.37
N ARG A 35 -38.94 -32.67 10.75
CA ARG A 35 -38.26 -31.84 9.75
C ARG A 35 -37.35 -32.79 9.00
N ASN A 36 -37.72 -33.09 7.75
CA ASN A 36 -36.68 -33.27 6.74
C ASN A 36 -35.88 -31.97 6.80
N ASP A 37 -34.63 -32.02 7.21
CA ASP A 37 -33.73 -30.88 7.10
C ASP A 37 -33.52 -30.64 5.60
N GLY A 38 -34.48 -29.90 5.02
CA GLY A 38 -34.58 -29.62 3.61
C GLY A 38 -33.35 -28.88 3.12
N GLU A 39 -33.10 -28.97 1.82
CA GLU A 39 -32.04 -28.27 1.08
C GLU A 39 -31.75 -26.88 1.70
N THR A 40 -30.56 -26.71 2.28
CA THR A 40 -30.19 -25.46 2.98
C THR A 40 -29.19 -24.65 2.15
N LEU A 41 -29.30 -23.32 2.22
CA LEU A 41 -28.38 -22.39 1.59
C LEU A 41 -27.13 -22.20 2.48
N VAL A 42 -25.96 -22.57 1.97
CA VAL A 42 -24.66 -22.45 2.68
C VAL A 42 -23.87 -21.23 2.22
N ARG A 43 -24.04 -20.81 0.96
CA ARG A 43 -23.52 -19.55 0.41
C ARG A 43 -24.66 -18.84 -0.30
N GLY A 44 -24.94 -17.60 0.09
CA GLY A 44 -25.96 -16.76 -0.54
C GLY A 44 -25.69 -16.51 -2.04
N PRO A 45 -26.71 -16.12 -2.82
CA PRO A 45 -26.53 -15.83 -4.23
C PRO A 45 -25.70 -14.57 -4.46
N TYR A 46 -24.84 -14.65 -5.48
CA TYR A 46 -24.04 -13.54 -5.99
C TYR A 46 -23.96 -13.57 -7.52
N LEU A 47 -23.67 -12.41 -8.10
CA LEU A 47 -23.83 -12.14 -9.53
C LEU A 47 -22.46 -12.10 -10.24
N GLN A 48 -22.38 -12.72 -11.41
CA GLN A 48 -21.16 -12.94 -12.19
C GLN A 48 -21.47 -12.82 -13.69
N LYS A 49 -20.44 -12.70 -14.53
CA LYS A 49 -20.51 -12.80 -16.01
C LYS A 49 -21.69 -12.04 -16.64
N ALA A 50 -21.95 -10.85 -16.12
CA ALA A 50 -23.06 -10.01 -16.57
C ALA A 50 -22.79 -9.48 -17.98
N SER A 51 -23.84 -9.41 -18.80
CA SER A 51 -23.81 -8.85 -20.15
C SER A 51 -25.06 -8.00 -20.39
N PRO A 52 -25.20 -7.35 -21.57
CA PRO A 52 -26.42 -6.65 -21.91
C PRO A 52 -27.66 -7.56 -21.95
N THR A 53 -27.48 -8.86 -22.19
CA THR A 53 -28.59 -9.80 -22.39
C THR A 53 -28.56 -11.02 -21.47
N SER A 54 -27.65 -11.07 -20.52
CA SER A 54 -27.51 -12.19 -19.59
C SER A 54 -27.00 -11.79 -18.21
N MET A 55 -27.28 -12.66 -17.24
CA MET A 55 -26.72 -12.60 -15.88
C MET A 55 -26.46 -14.02 -15.38
N THR A 56 -25.28 -14.25 -14.80
CA THR A 56 -24.94 -15.53 -14.16
C THR A 56 -25.06 -15.41 -12.65
N PHE A 57 -25.75 -16.38 -12.04
CA PHE A 57 -25.99 -16.47 -10.61
C PHE A 57 -25.22 -17.65 -10.05
N ARG A 58 -24.51 -17.42 -8.95
CA ARG A 58 -23.83 -18.47 -8.20
C ARG A 58 -24.30 -18.51 -6.76
N TRP A 59 -24.45 -19.70 -6.19
CA TRP A 59 -24.77 -19.92 -4.78
C TRP A 59 -24.39 -21.35 -4.38
N ARG A 60 -24.44 -21.68 -3.09
CA ARG A 60 -24.14 -23.04 -2.60
C ARG A 60 -25.24 -23.61 -1.74
N THR A 61 -25.60 -24.88 -1.98
CA THR A 61 -26.54 -25.65 -1.15
C THR A 61 -25.87 -26.85 -0.48
N ASN A 62 -26.49 -27.33 0.60
CA ASN A 62 -26.19 -28.62 1.21
C ASN A 62 -27.50 -29.26 1.73
N PRO A 63 -27.83 -30.51 1.34
CA PRO A 63 -27.12 -31.37 0.37
C PRO A 63 -27.18 -30.83 -1.07
N ALA A 64 -26.53 -31.53 -2.01
CA ALA A 64 -26.58 -31.22 -3.45
C ALA A 64 -28.04 -31.22 -3.97
N SER A 65 -28.38 -30.26 -4.82
CA SER A 65 -29.73 -30.08 -5.36
C SER A 65 -29.70 -29.61 -6.81
N ILE A 66 -30.84 -29.65 -7.51
CA ILE A 66 -30.97 -29.00 -8.82
C ILE A 66 -31.12 -27.50 -8.59
N GLY A 67 -30.18 -26.68 -9.06
CA GLY A 67 -30.29 -25.23 -8.92
C GLY A 67 -31.35 -24.64 -9.85
N VAL A 68 -32.17 -23.71 -9.33
CA VAL A 68 -33.19 -22.97 -10.11
C VAL A 68 -33.09 -21.48 -9.83
N VAL A 69 -32.94 -20.69 -10.89
CA VAL A 69 -33.12 -19.24 -10.88
C VAL A 69 -34.48 -18.90 -11.44
N ARG A 70 -35.29 -18.17 -10.68
CA ARG A 70 -36.56 -17.59 -11.17
C ARG A 70 -36.38 -16.08 -11.26
N PHE A 71 -36.89 -15.45 -12.32
CA PHE A 71 -36.67 -14.03 -12.57
C PHE A 71 -37.89 -13.35 -13.22
N GLY A 72 -38.02 -12.04 -13.06
CA GLY A 72 -39.12 -11.27 -13.65
C GLY A 72 -39.02 -9.78 -13.39
N ALA A 73 -39.97 -9.01 -13.92
CA ALA A 73 -39.97 -7.55 -13.81
C ALA A 73 -40.41 -7.01 -12.42
N SER A 74 -40.96 -7.84 -11.55
CA SER A 74 -41.32 -7.46 -10.17
C SER A 74 -41.03 -8.56 -9.16
N ALA A 75 -40.73 -8.19 -7.91
CA ALA A 75 -40.45 -9.13 -6.82
C ALA A 75 -41.62 -10.10 -6.54
N SER A 76 -42.87 -9.66 -6.76
CA SER A 76 -44.07 -10.48 -6.54
C SER A 76 -44.45 -11.36 -7.73
N SER A 77 -43.76 -11.26 -8.87
CA SER A 77 -44.09 -11.99 -10.09
C SER A 77 -42.84 -12.31 -10.91
N LEU A 78 -42.25 -13.48 -10.64
CA LEU A 78 -41.11 -14.03 -11.36
C LEU A 78 -41.61 -14.94 -12.49
N SER A 79 -41.75 -14.39 -13.70
CA SER A 79 -42.39 -15.05 -14.85
C SER A 79 -41.49 -16.01 -15.62
N GLY A 80 -40.17 -15.93 -15.45
CA GLY A 80 -39.18 -16.79 -16.10
C GLY A 80 -38.45 -17.68 -15.11
N SER A 81 -37.93 -18.82 -15.58
CA SER A 81 -37.06 -19.68 -14.79
C SER A 81 -36.02 -20.41 -15.65
N VAL A 82 -34.83 -20.60 -15.10
CA VAL A 82 -33.76 -21.44 -15.66
C VAL A 82 -33.32 -22.42 -14.57
N SER A 83 -33.14 -23.68 -14.95
CA SER A 83 -32.77 -24.76 -14.04
C SER A 83 -31.55 -25.49 -14.55
N GLU A 84 -30.70 -25.95 -13.63
CA GLU A 84 -29.68 -26.94 -13.92
C GLU A 84 -30.32 -28.31 -14.23
N THR A 85 -29.54 -29.20 -14.85
CA THR A 85 -29.98 -30.55 -15.20
C THR A 85 -29.47 -31.62 -14.23
N THR A 86 -28.46 -31.30 -13.42
CA THR A 86 -27.82 -32.21 -12.48
C THR A 86 -27.75 -31.62 -11.09
N ALA A 87 -27.93 -32.47 -10.07
CA ALA A 87 -27.87 -32.04 -8.69
C ALA A 87 -26.41 -31.78 -8.28
N VAL A 88 -26.12 -30.56 -7.85
CA VAL A 88 -24.78 -30.09 -7.44
C VAL A 88 -24.87 -29.29 -6.14
N THR A 89 -23.75 -29.08 -5.47
CA THR A 89 -23.66 -28.20 -4.29
C THR A 89 -23.36 -26.76 -4.69
N ASP A 90 -22.46 -26.55 -5.65
CA ASP A 90 -22.07 -25.26 -6.18
C ASP A 90 -22.81 -25.00 -7.48
N HIS A 91 -23.75 -24.06 -7.45
CA HIS A 91 -24.61 -23.76 -8.57
C HIS A 91 -24.02 -22.62 -9.41
N GLU A 92 -24.10 -22.73 -10.72
CA GLU A 92 -23.80 -21.66 -11.67
C GLU A 92 -24.87 -21.65 -12.76
N VAL A 93 -25.82 -20.72 -12.66
CA VAL A 93 -26.96 -20.66 -13.57
C VAL A 93 -26.97 -19.34 -14.31
N THR A 94 -26.96 -19.42 -15.64
CA THR A 94 -27.02 -18.23 -16.50
C THR A 94 -28.41 -18.04 -17.06
N VAL A 95 -28.98 -16.86 -16.82
CA VAL A 95 -30.21 -16.41 -17.47
C VAL A 95 -29.83 -15.60 -18.71
N THR A 96 -30.39 -15.94 -19.87
CA THR A 96 -30.13 -15.30 -21.16
C THR A 96 -31.42 -14.70 -21.76
N GLY A 97 -31.29 -13.96 -22.86
CA GLY A 97 -32.43 -13.34 -23.55
C GLY A 97 -33.05 -12.15 -22.79
N LEU A 98 -32.29 -11.57 -21.86
CA LEU A 98 -32.73 -10.40 -21.09
C LEU A 98 -32.64 -9.13 -21.95
N THR A 99 -33.43 -8.11 -21.60
CA THR A 99 -33.36 -6.80 -22.26
C THR A 99 -32.24 -5.96 -21.65
N PRO A 100 -31.40 -5.28 -22.44
CA PRO A 100 -30.35 -4.38 -21.93
C PRO A 100 -30.88 -3.26 -21.02
N ASN A 101 -30.04 -2.81 -20.09
CA ASN A 101 -30.31 -1.74 -19.13
C ASN A 101 -31.67 -1.86 -18.40
N THR A 102 -32.08 -3.07 -18.05
CA THR A 102 -33.40 -3.36 -17.47
C THR A 102 -33.25 -3.99 -16.09
N GLN A 103 -34.10 -3.56 -15.16
CA GLN A 103 -34.15 -4.15 -13.82
C GLN A 103 -34.92 -5.47 -13.85
N TYR A 104 -34.36 -6.51 -13.24
CA TYR A 104 -35.04 -7.76 -12.99
C TYR A 104 -34.90 -8.14 -11.52
N TYR A 105 -35.98 -8.67 -10.95
CA TYR A 105 -35.99 -9.34 -9.67
C TYR A 105 -35.72 -10.82 -9.87
N TYR A 106 -35.12 -11.46 -8.87
CA TYR A 106 -34.81 -12.88 -8.95
C TYR A 106 -34.97 -13.60 -7.61
N SER A 107 -35.08 -14.92 -7.69
CA SER A 107 -34.91 -15.82 -6.56
C SER A 107 -34.06 -17.01 -6.98
N VAL A 108 -33.29 -17.53 -6.04
CA VAL A 108 -32.57 -18.80 -6.18
C VAL A 108 -33.21 -19.86 -5.31
N GLY A 109 -33.11 -21.11 -5.73
CA GLY A 109 -33.55 -22.24 -4.94
C GLY A 109 -33.49 -23.53 -5.73
N THR A 110 -34.47 -24.39 -5.52
CA THR A 110 -34.56 -25.72 -6.11
C THR A 110 -35.89 -25.87 -6.87
N PRO A 111 -36.16 -26.99 -7.57
CA PRO A 111 -37.43 -27.18 -8.26
C PRO A 111 -38.63 -27.10 -7.31
N THR A 112 -38.42 -27.47 -6.04
CA THR A 112 -39.48 -27.56 -5.02
C THR A 112 -39.77 -26.23 -4.32
N GLY A 113 -38.86 -25.24 -4.39
CA GLY A 113 -39.08 -23.94 -3.76
C GLY A 113 -37.96 -22.92 -3.96
N SER A 114 -38.20 -21.69 -3.48
CA SER A 114 -37.16 -20.67 -3.36
C SER A 114 -36.44 -20.80 -2.02
N LEU A 115 -35.10 -20.72 -2.04
CA LEU A 115 -34.26 -20.67 -0.85
C LEU A 115 -33.94 -19.22 -0.45
N GLN A 116 -33.84 -18.30 -1.43
CA GLN A 116 -33.72 -16.87 -1.20
C GLN A 116 -34.28 -16.06 -2.38
N GLY A 117 -35.05 -15.00 -2.10
CA GLY A 117 -35.66 -14.15 -3.13
C GLY A 117 -36.57 -13.06 -2.56
N ASP A 118 -35.99 -12.14 -1.77
CA ASP A 118 -36.71 -11.00 -1.21
C ASP A 118 -36.68 -9.77 -2.15
N GLY A 119 -37.30 -8.66 -1.74
CA GLY A 119 -37.31 -7.42 -2.53
C GLY A 119 -35.93 -6.79 -2.76
N ALA A 120 -34.88 -7.23 -2.06
CA ALA A 120 -33.51 -6.81 -2.28
C ALA A 120 -32.77 -7.70 -3.29
N ASN A 121 -33.35 -8.82 -3.74
CA ASN A 121 -32.82 -9.66 -4.81
C ASN A 121 -33.25 -9.11 -6.19
N TYR A 122 -32.51 -8.13 -6.68
CA TYR A 122 -32.67 -7.60 -8.03
C TYR A 122 -31.32 -7.18 -8.62
N PHE A 123 -31.27 -7.09 -9.95
CA PHE A 123 -30.11 -6.62 -10.68
C PHE A 123 -30.54 -5.79 -11.88
N TYR A 124 -29.60 -5.05 -12.46
CA TYR A 124 -29.74 -4.45 -13.78
C TYR A 124 -28.85 -5.19 -14.77
N THR A 125 -29.40 -5.53 -15.94
CA THR A 125 -28.58 -5.95 -17.09
C THR A 125 -27.69 -4.80 -17.54
N PHE A 126 -26.57 -5.13 -18.18
CA PHE A 126 -25.68 -4.10 -18.67
C PHE A 126 -26.36 -3.25 -19.76
N PRO A 127 -25.98 -1.99 -19.91
CA PRO A 127 -26.37 -1.20 -21.06
C PRO A 127 -25.83 -1.81 -22.34
N ALA A 128 -26.55 -1.61 -23.45
CA ALA A 128 -26.01 -1.91 -24.76
C ALA A 128 -24.70 -1.13 -24.97
N GLU A 129 -23.74 -1.75 -25.66
CA GLU A 129 -22.44 -1.14 -25.92
C GLU A 129 -22.59 0.26 -26.55
N GLY A 130 -21.74 1.20 -26.11
CA GLY A 130 -21.81 2.60 -26.51
C GLY A 130 -22.77 3.46 -25.71
N THR A 131 -23.65 2.89 -24.89
CA THR A 131 -24.59 3.68 -24.08
C THR A 131 -23.84 4.46 -22.98
N PRO A 132 -23.91 5.82 -22.96
CA PRO A 132 -23.25 6.64 -21.95
C PRO A 132 -24.08 6.69 -20.66
N LYS A 133 -24.23 5.55 -19.99
CA LYS A 133 -24.94 5.46 -18.70
C LYS A 133 -24.02 5.90 -17.57
N LYS A 134 -24.58 6.64 -16.61
CA LYS A 134 -23.92 6.90 -15.33
C LYS A 134 -23.63 5.58 -14.62
N THR A 135 -22.35 5.25 -14.48
CA THR A 135 -21.84 3.98 -13.97
C THR A 135 -21.18 4.20 -12.62
N ARG A 136 -21.57 3.43 -11.60
CA ARG A 136 -21.02 3.48 -10.24
C ARG A 136 -20.30 2.18 -9.92
N ILE A 137 -19.06 2.30 -9.48
CA ILE A 137 -18.16 1.15 -9.31
C ILE A 137 -17.60 1.18 -7.89
N TRP A 138 -17.65 0.04 -7.22
CA TRP A 138 -16.90 -0.18 -6.00
C TRP A 138 -15.65 -0.99 -6.32
N SER A 139 -14.47 -0.55 -5.87
CA SER A 139 -13.21 -1.25 -6.08
C SER A 139 -12.39 -1.37 -4.80
N LEU A 140 -11.84 -2.56 -4.56
CA LEU A 140 -10.89 -2.83 -3.47
C LEU A 140 -10.09 -4.11 -3.75
N GLY A 141 -8.83 -4.14 -3.32
CA GLY A 141 -7.99 -5.33 -3.24
C GLY A 141 -7.74 -5.75 -1.80
N ASP A 142 -7.18 -6.95 -1.64
CA ASP A 142 -6.53 -7.39 -0.39
C ASP A 142 -7.51 -7.36 0.79
N PHE A 143 -8.71 -7.86 0.53
CA PHE A 143 -9.77 -8.04 1.52
C PHE A 143 -9.96 -9.55 1.79
N GLY A 144 -10.90 -9.91 2.64
CA GLY A 144 -11.09 -11.32 3.02
C GLY A 144 -10.04 -11.79 4.03
N TYR A 145 -9.73 -10.95 5.01
CA TYR A 145 -8.76 -11.26 6.07
C TYR A 145 -9.46 -11.59 7.40
N LEU A 146 -9.08 -12.71 8.02
CA LEU A 146 -9.69 -13.19 9.28
C LEU A 146 -9.60 -12.13 10.40
N ASN A 147 -10.72 -11.90 11.09
CA ASN A 147 -10.81 -11.01 12.25
C ASN A 147 -10.26 -9.59 12.00
N SER A 148 -10.30 -9.13 10.74
CA SER A 148 -9.82 -7.79 10.39
C SER A 148 -10.82 -6.71 10.79
N ALA A 149 -10.51 -5.97 11.86
CA ALA A 149 -11.20 -4.72 12.18
C ALA A 149 -11.12 -3.72 11.01
N ARG A 150 -10.00 -3.74 10.27
CA ARG A 150 -9.82 -2.91 9.07
C ARG A 150 -10.86 -3.25 8.00
N GLN A 151 -11.05 -4.52 7.63
CA GLN A 151 -12.07 -4.92 6.65
C GLN A 151 -13.49 -4.49 7.08
N ALA A 152 -13.82 -4.71 8.35
CA ALA A 152 -15.13 -4.29 8.88
C ALA A 152 -15.31 -2.77 8.78
N ASN A 153 -14.28 -1.99 9.13
CA ASN A 153 -14.28 -0.53 9.05
C ASN A 153 -14.41 -0.05 7.61
N VAL A 154 -13.63 -0.58 6.67
CA VAL A 154 -13.69 -0.24 5.24
C VAL A 154 -15.08 -0.52 4.66
N LYS A 155 -15.62 -1.72 4.92
CA LYS A 155 -16.97 -2.11 4.50
C LYS A 155 -18.03 -1.16 5.05
N ASN A 156 -17.96 -0.84 6.34
CA ASN A 156 -18.92 0.04 7.00
C ASN A 156 -18.80 1.49 6.51
N ALA A 157 -17.58 1.99 6.31
CA ALA A 157 -17.32 3.32 5.77
C ALA A 157 -17.90 3.48 4.36
N PHE A 158 -17.69 2.49 3.48
CA PHE A 158 -18.30 2.49 2.14
C PHE A 158 -19.83 2.49 2.23
N LYS A 159 -20.42 1.61 3.05
CA LYS A 159 -21.89 1.57 3.27
C LYS A 159 -22.45 2.89 3.77
N ASN A 160 -21.77 3.53 4.72
CA ASN A 160 -22.19 4.81 5.27
C ASN A 160 -22.07 5.93 4.25
N TYR A 161 -20.99 5.95 3.46
CA TYR A 161 -20.85 6.87 2.34
C TYR A 161 -21.97 6.69 1.32
N MET A 162 -22.29 5.45 0.92
CA MET A 162 -23.39 5.20 -0.03
C MET A 162 -24.72 5.73 0.49
N LYS A 163 -25.06 5.45 1.75
CA LYS A 163 -26.24 6.02 2.40
C LYS A 163 -26.24 7.55 2.40
N SER A 164 -25.09 8.16 2.66
CA SER A 164 -24.96 9.63 2.68
C SER A 164 -25.27 10.30 1.34
N ILE A 165 -25.09 9.57 0.23
CA ILE A 165 -25.39 10.05 -1.13
C ILE A 165 -26.72 9.49 -1.69
N GLY A 166 -27.62 9.03 -0.82
CA GLY A 166 -28.96 8.56 -1.20
C GLY A 166 -29.05 7.06 -1.50
N ASP A 167 -28.06 6.28 -1.06
CA ASP A 167 -27.95 4.82 -1.23
C ASP A 167 -28.15 4.32 -2.68
N PRO A 168 -27.49 4.94 -3.69
CA PRO A 168 -27.68 4.53 -5.08
C PRO A 168 -27.18 3.11 -5.35
N TYR A 169 -27.68 2.52 -6.44
CA TYR A 169 -27.25 1.22 -6.93
C TYR A 169 -25.78 1.25 -7.39
N ILE A 170 -25.02 0.19 -7.08
CA ILE A 170 -23.65 -0.02 -7.56
C ILE A 170 -23.71 -0.96 -8.76
N ASP A 171 -23.23 -0.49 -9.90
CA ASP A 171 -23.29 -1.19 -11.18
C ASP A 171 -22.26 -2.31 -11.29
N LEU A 172 -21.06 -2.10 -10.73
CA LEU A 172 -19.95 -3.05 -10.79
C LEU A 172 -19.19 -3.10 -9.47
N TRP A 173 -18.73 -4.29 -9.11
CA TRP A 173 -17.80 -4.48 -8.02
C TRP A 173 -16.51 -5.12 -8.53
N LEU A 174 -15.41 -4.37 -8.49
CA LEU A 174 -14.10 -4.79 -8.95
C LEU A 174 -13.25 -5.28 -7.78
N TRP A 175 -12.87 -6.54 -7.79
CA TRP A 175 -11.95 -7.12 -6.82
C TRP A 175 -10.54 -7.15 -7.40
N LEU A 176 -9.59 -6.53 -6.71
CA LEU A 176 -8.22 -6.32 -7.20
C LEU A 176 -7.23 -7.42 -6.75
N GLY A 177 -7.73 -8.62 -6.44
CA GLY A 177 -6.90 -9.76 -6.03
C GLY A 177 -6.65 -9.86 -4.54
N ASP A 178 -6.13 -11.01 -4.13
CA ASP A 178 -6.06 -11.45 -2.74
C ASP A 178 -7.43 -11.35 -2.06
N ASN A 179 -8.37 -12.13 -2.59
CA ASN A 179 -9.78 -11.98 -2.23
C ASN A 179 -10.14 -12.73 -0.93
N ALA A 180 -9.34 -13.74 -0.57
CA ALA A 180 -9.45 -14.48 0.68
C ALA A 180 -8.06 -14.91 1.19
N TYR A 181 -7.73 -14.49 2.41
CA TYR A 181 -6.46 -14.80 3.06
C TYR A 181 -6.56 -16.04 3.95
N ASN A 182 -5.46 -16.77 4.19
CA ASN A 182 -4.09 -16.49 3.75
C ASN A 182 -3.68 -17.28 2.50
N GLN A 183 -4.51 -18.20 2.02
CA GLN A 183 -4.14 -19.15 0.97
C GLN A 183 -5.23 -19.31 -0.11
N GLY A 184 -6.24 -18.43 -0.13
CA GLY A 184 -7.31 -18.47 -1.11
C GLY A 184 -8.14 -19.75 -1.05
N LEU A 185 -8.22 -20.40 0.12
CA LEU A 185 -8.94 -21.66 0.27
C LEU A 185 -10.46 -21.44 0.28
N ASP A 186 -11.24 -22.42 -0.19
CA ASP A 186 -12.70 -22.28 -0.24
C ASP A 186 -13.32 -21.99 1.15
N ASN A 187 -12.79 -22.59 2.22
CA ASN A 187 -13.23 -22.30 3.59
C ASN A 187 -12.88 -20.86 4.02
N GLU A 188 -11.80 -20.28 3.51
CA GLU A 188 -11.42 -18.87 3.75
C GLU A 188 -12.38 -17.93 3.00
N TYR A 189 -12.74 -18.23 1.75
CA TYR A 189 -13.81 -17.52 1.04
C TYR A 189 -15.13 -17.57 1.82
N GLN A 190 -15.51 -18.74 2.33
CA GLN A 190 -16.72 -18.89 3.14
C GLN A 190 -16.69 -18.05 4.41
N ALA A 191 -15.57 -18.08 5.13
CA ALA A 191 -15.45 -17.39 6.41
C ALA A 191 -15.30 -15.87 6.25
N TYR A 192 -14.56 -15.39 5.24
CA TYR A 192 -14.08 -14.00 5.19
C TYR A 192 -14.74 -13.15 4.10
N VAL A 193 -15.35 -13.78 3.09
CA VAL A 193 -16.03 -13.10 1.99
C VAL A 193 -17.53 -13.33 2.03
N PHE A 194 -17.98 -14.58 2.17
CA PHE A 194 -19.41 -14.91 2.09
C PHE A 194 -20.14 -14.99 3.44
N SER A 195 -19.43 -14.87 4.57
CA SER A 195 -20.08 -14.80 5.88
C SER A 195 -20.88 -13.51 6.05
N SER A 196 -21.97 -13.56 6.82
CA SER A 196 -22.78 -12.38 7.15
C SER A 196 -22.10 -11.45 8.16
N ASP A 197 -21.26 -12.01 9.02
CA ASP A 197 -20.75 -11.31 10.20
C ASP A 197 -19.50 -10.49 9.84
N VAL A 198 -18.50 -11.15 9.25
CA VAL A 198 -17.22 -10.55 8.90
C VAL A 198 -17.18 -10.14 7.42
N GLY A 199 -17.62 -11.05 6.55
CA GLY A 199 -17.68 -10.87 5.11
C GLY A 199 -18.83 -9.99 4.63
N TYR A 200 -19.23 -10.19 3.39
CA TYR A 200 -20.19 -9.39 2.64
C TYR A 200 -21.49 -10.15 2.32
N GLY A 201 -21.65 -11.38 2.82
CA GLY A 201 -22.81 -12.22 2.50
C GLY A 201 -24.15 -11.65 2.97
N GLY A 202 -24.13 -10.81 4.01
CA GLY A 202 -25.31 -10.10 4.51
C GLY A 202 -25.58 -8.76 3.81
N ASP A 203 -24.69 -8.29 2.94
CA ASP A 203 -24.80 -6.98 2.31
C ASP A 203 -25.60 -7.04 1.01
N ARG A 204 -26.38 -5.98 0.75
CA ARG A 204 -27.19 -5.87 -0.48
C ARG A 204 -26.35 -6.00 -1.75
N TYR A 205 -25.09 -5.54 -1.71
CA TYR A 205 -24.18 -5.57 -2.85
C TYR A 205 -23.93 -6.99 -3.35
N MET A 206 -23.84 -7.99 -2.46
CA MET A 206 -23.65 -9.38 -2.86
C MET A 206 -24.87 -9.90 -3.66
N LYS A 207 -26.07 -9.43 -3.33
CA LYS A 207 -27.32 -9.80 -4.01
C LYS A 207 -27.59 -9.00 -5.29
N GLN A 208 -26.94 -7.85 -5.46
CA GLN A 208 -27.37 -6.84 -6.44
C GLN A 208 -26.30 -6.52 -7.48
N THR A 209 -25.02 -6.60 -7.11
CA THR A 209 -23.94 -6.05 -7.91
C THR A 209 -23.10 -7.19 -8.52
N PRO A 210 -22.97 -7.23 -9.85
CA PRO A 210 -22.03 -8.13 -10.53
C PRO A 210 -20.59 -7.89 -10.11
N ILE A 211 -19.91 -8.98 -9.76
CA ILE A 211 -18.51 -8.97 -9.35
C ILE A 211 -17.64 -9.33 -10.56
N PHE A 212 -16.58 -8.56 -10.77
CA PHE A 212 -15.49 -8.87 -11.68
C PHE A 212 -14.19 -8.80 -10.88
N SER A 213 -13.39 -9.84 -10.98
CA SER A 213 -12.22 -10.02 -10.11
C SER A 213 -10.98 -10.42 -10.89
N THR A 214 -9.83 -10.24 -10.24
CA THR A 214 -8.54 -10.81 -10.62
C THR A 214 -8.02 -11.66 -9.45
N PRO A 215 -7.24 -12.72 -9.69
CA PRO A 215 -6.55 -13.42 -8.61
C PRO A 215 -5.31 -12.64 -8.14
N GLY A 216 -4.97 -12.77 -6.86
CA GLY A 216 -3.72 -12.27 -6.28
C GLY A 216 -2.77 -13.40 -5.89
N ASN A 217 -1.62 -13.05 -5.32
CA ASN A 217 -0.62 -14.07 -4.96
C ASN A 217 -1.06 -14.94 -3.79
N HIS A 218 -1.96 -14.49 -2.91
CA HIS A 218 -2.55 -15.32 -1.86
C HIS A 218 -3.60 -16.29 -2.41
N ASP A 219 -4.15 -16.06 -3.61
CA ASP A 219 -4.94 -17.06 -4.32
C ASP A 219 -4.04 -18.18 -4.91
N TYR A 220 -2.74 -17.90 -5.11
CA TYR A 220 -1.72 -18.83 -5.62
C TYR A 220 -0.64 -19.17 -4.57
N VAL A 221 -0.87 -20.21 -3.77
CA VAL A 221 0.05 -20.60 -2.68
C VAL A 221 1.41 -21.11 -3.17
N THR A 222 1.48 -21.67 -4.38
CA THR A 222 2.71 -22.29 -4.93
C THR A 222 2.91 -21.94 -6.42
N ASN A 223 4.15 -22.05 -6.90
CA ASN A 223 4.45 -21.83 -8.33
C ASN A 223 3.78 -22.86 -9.24
N GLU A 224 3.53 -24.07 -8.76
CA GLU A 224 2.77 -25.08 -9.50
C GLU A 224 1.34 -24.59 -9.78
N LEU A 225 0.71 -23.98 -8.77
CA LEU A 225 -0.64 -23.40 -8.89
C LEU A 225 -0.69 -22.18 -9.81
N ARG A 226 0.40 -21.40 -9.92
CA ARG A 226 0.52 -20.29 -10.88
C ARG A 226 0.53 -20.76 -12.34
N VAL A 227 0.87 -22.02 -12.60
CA VAL A 227 0.92 -22.61 -13.94
C VAL A 227 -0.34 -23.40 -14.26
N ASN A 228 -0.75 -24.31 -13.35
CA ASN A 228 -1.88 -25.19 -13.61
C ASN A 228 -3.26 -24.56 -13.31
N LEU A 229 -3.27 -23.41 -12.63
CA LEU A 229 -4.47 -22.62 -12.28
C LEU A 229 -5.52 -23.39 -11.46
N ASN A 230 -5.16 -24.50 -10.82
CA ASN A 230 -6.07 -25.32 -10.03
C ASN A 230 -6.26 -24.75 -8.62
N ILE A 231 -6.89 -23.57 -8.54
CA ILE A 231 -7.11 -22.83 -7.30
C ILE A 231 -8.60 -22.62 -7.01
N PRO A 232 -9.03 -22.51 -5.74
CA PRO A 232 -10.44 -22.34 -5.40
C PRO A 232 -11.10 -21.08 -5.96
N TYR A 233 -10.32 -20.03 -6.26
CA TYR A 233 -10.78 -18.80 -6.90
C TYR A 233 -11.67 -19.07 -8.14
N TYR A 234 -11.24 -19.92 -9.08
CA TYR A 234 -12.03 -20.25 -10.28
C TYR A 234 -13.29 -21.10 -9.96
N GLY A 235 -13.32 -21.73 -8.79
CA GLY A 235 -14.54 -22.33 -8.23
C GLY A 235 -15.50 -21.32 -7.58
N VAL A 236 -15.09 -20.07 -7.40
CA VAL A 236 -15.87 -19.01 -6.77
C VAL A 236 -16.37 -17.97 -7.78
N VAL A 237 -15.57 -17.61 -8.78
CA VAL A 237 -15.91 -16.55 -9.76
C VAL A 237 -16.04 -17.09 -11.17
N SER A 238 -16.85 -16.44 -12.02
CA SER A 238 -17.02 -16.83 -13.42
C SER A 238 -16.86 -15.62 -14.33
N HIS A 239 -15.96 -15.73 -15.30
CA HIS A 239 -15.56 -14.60 -16.16
C HIS A 239 -15.91 -14.81 -17.64
N PRO A 240 -16.08 -13.73 -18.43
CA PRO A 240 -16.45 -13.83 -19.84
C PRO A 240 -15.26 -14.24 -20.73
N THR A 241 -14.96 -15.54 -20.79
CA THR A 241 -13.81 -16.08 -21.52
C THR A 241 -13.99 -16.07 -23.04
N ASN A 242 -15.24 -16.01 -23.52
CA ASN A 242 -15.60 -16.03 -24.95
C ASN A 242 -16.14 -14.67 -25.42
N ALA A 243 -15.76 -13.57 -24.75
CA ALA A 243 -16.27 -12.22 -24.99
C ALA A 243 -17.80 -12.11 -24.88
N GLU A 244 -18.42 -12.90 -23.99
CA GLU A 244 -19.87 -12.89 -23.76
C GLU A 244 -20.38 -11.52 -23.27
N ALA A 245 -19.50 -10.72 -22.68
CA ALA A 245 -19.77 -9.38 -22.19
C ALA A 245 -19.10 -8.27 -23.02
N GLY A 246 -18.61 -8.58 -24.23
CA GLY A 246 -17.83 -7.67 -25.08
C GLY A 246 -16.32 -7.89 -24.95
N GLY A 247 -15.55 -7.19 -25.80
CA GLY A 247 -14.10 -7.39 -25.90
C GLY A 247 -13.70 -8.52 -26.87
N VAL A 248 -12.48 -9.02 -26.74
CA VAL A 248 -11.94 -10.13 -27.53
C VAL A 248 -11.87 -11.41 -26.69
N PRO A 249 -12.30 -12.59 -27.22
CA PRO A 249 -12.21 -13.85 -26.48
C PRO A 249 -10.79 -14.16 -26.00
N SER A 250 -10.61 -14.37 -24.69
CA SER A 250 -9.33 -14.77 -24.11
C SER A 250 -9.17 -16.29 -24.05
N GLY A 251 -10.28 -17.04 -24.05
CA GLY A 251 -10.31 -18.49 -23.86
C GLY A 251 -9.93 -18.95 -22.46
N THR A 252 -9.82 -18.04 -21.47
CA THR A 252 -9.39 -18.35 -20.11
C THR A 252 -10.04 -17.41 -19.09
N GLU A 253 -10.28 -17.89 -17.86
CA GLU A 253 -10.81 -17.05 -16.76
C GLU A 253 -9.74 -16.22 -16.05
N SER A 254 -8.45 -16.49 -16.33
CA SER A 254 -7.32 -15.82 -15.69
C SER A 254 -7.21 -14.35 -16.11
N TYR A 255 -7.39 -14.07 -17.40
CA TYR A 255 -7.42 -12.72 -17.97
C TYR A 255 -8.56 -12.61 -18.99
N TYR A 256 -9.28 -11.51 -18.97
CA TYR A 256 -10.51 -11.31 -19.76
C TYR A 256 -10.86 -9.83 -19.85
N SER A 257 -11.79 -9.48 -20.72
CA SER A 257 -12.31 -8.13 -20.87
C SER A 257 -13.84 -8.11 -20.97
N PHE A 258 -14.44 -6.95 -20.76
CA PHE A 258 -15.88 -6.76 -20.90
C PHE A 258 -16.24 -5.29 -21.14
N ASN A 259 -17.42 -5.05 -21.70
CA ASN A 259 -17.98 -3.73 -21.95
C ASN A 259 -19.17 -3.47 -21.02
N TYR A 260 -19.17 -2.31 -20.36
CA TYR A 260 -20.35 -1.76 -19.69
C TYR A 260 -20.72 -0.46 -20.38
N GLY A 261 -21.74 -0.48 -21.25
CA GLY A 261 -22.10 0.70 -22.04
C GLY A 261 -20.91 1.18 -22.88
N ASN A 262 -20.45 2.41 -22.64
CA ASN A 262 -19.32 3.02 -23.32
C ASN A 262 -17.96 2.85 -22.60
N ILE A 263 -17.85 1.91 -21.66
CA ILE A 263 -16.61 1.65 -20.90
C ILE A 263 -16.15 0.22 -21.21
N HIS A 264 -14.88 0.09 -21.60
CA HIS A 264 -14.20 -1.18 -21.76
C HIS A 264 -13.29 -1.45 -20.57
N PHE A 265 -13.45 -2.62 -19.96
CA PHE A 265 -12.67 -3.08 -18.82
C PHE A 265 -11.80 -4.25 -19.22
N VAL A 266 -10.58 -4.28 -18.68
CA VAL A 266 -9.63 -5.38 -18.86
C VAL A 266 -9.14 -5.86 -17.50
N SER A 267 -9.29 -7.15 -17.23
CA SER A 267 -8.72 -7.82 -16.06
C SER A 267 -7.53 -8.67 -16.48
N LEU A 268 -6.41 -8.53 -15.77
CA LEU A 268 -5.19 -9.31 -16.02
C LEU A 268 -4.80 -10.14 -14.81
N ASP A 269 -4.11 -11.26 -15.07
CA ASP A 269 -3.51 -12.10 -14.03
C ASP A 269 -2.04 -11.77 -13.92
N SER A 270 -1.74 -10.97 -12.91
CA SER A 270 -0.39 -10.46 -12.67
C SER A 270 0.55 -11.46 -11.99
N ASP A 271 0.04 -12.59 -11.49
CA ASP A 271 0.82 -13.60 -10.76
C ASP A 271 0.95 -14.94 -11.51
N ARG A 272 0.08 -15.21 -12.48
CA ARG A 272 0.17 -16.38 -13.36
C ARG A 272 1.55 -16.51 -14.01
N TYR A 273 1.97 -17.76 -14.15
CA TYR A 273 3.08 -18.18 -14.98
C TYR A 273 2.54 -18.96 -16.17
N GLU A 274 2.96 -18.61 -17.38
CA GLU A 274 2.57 -19.37 -18.58
C GLU A 274 3.30 -20.71 -18.63
N ASP A 275 4.50 -20.77 -18.05
CA ASP A 275 5.31 -21.97 -17.89
C ASP A 275 6.29 -21.81 -16.71
N ASN A 276 6.98 -22.90 -16.34
CA ASN A 276 7.88 -22.90 -15.18
C ASN A 276 9.13 -21.99 -15.34
N THR A 277 9.45 -21.49 -16.53
CA THR A 277 10.61 -20.61 -16.76
C THR A 277 10.36 -19.18 -16.28
N ASP A 278 9.10 -18.77 -16.20
CA ASP A 278 8.66 -17.44 -15.73
C ASP A 278 9.06 -17.16 -14.27
N ALA A 279 9.17 -18.22 -13.46
CA ALA A 279 9.57 -18.14 -12.06
C ALA A 279 11.02 -17.65 -11.88
N ALA A 280 11.92 -18.02 -12.80
CA ALA A 280 13.36 -17.82 -12.65
C ALA A 280 13.94 -16.70 -13.53
N SER A 281 13.15 -16.11 -14.44
CA SER A 281 13.63 -15.16 -15.44
C SER A 281 12.70 -13.97 -15.65
N ASP A 282 13.22 -12.80 -16.02
CA ASP A 282 12.48 -11.53 -16.23
C ASP A 282 11.69 -11.51 -17.57
N VAL A 283 11.08 -12.65 -17.92
CA VAL A 283 10.43 -12.89 -19.23
C VAL A 283 8.91 -12.92 -19.14
N ARG A 284 8.33 -12.63 -17.96
CA ARG A 284 6.88 -12.50 -17.81
C ARG A 284 6.40 -11.28 -18.58
N PHE A 285 5.22 -11.38 -19.16
CA PHE A 285 4.61 -10.32 -19.97
C PHE A 285 5.45 -9.87 -21.18
N LEU A 286 6.38 -10.68 -21.67
CA LEU A 286 6.95 -10.44 -23.00
C LEU A 286 5.85 -10.50 -24.06
N GLU A 287 6.01 -9.76 -25.15
CA GLU A 287 5.00 -9.64 -26.20
C GLU A 287 4.55 -10.99 -26.79
N SER A 288 5.45 -11.98 -26.82
CA SER A 288 5.18 -13.35 -27.28
C SER A 288 4.36 -14.21 -26.32
N LYS A 289 4.14 -13.78 -25.07
CA LYS A 289 3.39 -14.55 -24.07
C LYS A 289 1.88 -14.42 -24.36
N PRO A 290 1.09 -15.51 -24.20
CA PRO A 290 -0.33 -15.55 -24.56
C PRO A 290 -1.16 -14.38 -24.00
N GLN A 291 -1.03 -14.09 -22.70
CA GLN A 291 -1.76 -12.99 -22.06
C GLN A 291 -1.50 -11.62 -22.72
N VAL A 292 -0.25 -11.33 -23.10
CA VAL A 292 0.11 -10.03 -23.70
C VAL A 292 -0.26 -9.98 -25.18
N THR A 293 -0.11 -11.08 -25.90
CA THR A 293 -0.58 -11.18 -27.29
C THR A 293 -2.09 -10.92 -27.36
N TRP A 294 -2.88 -11.53 -26.47
CA TRP A 294 -4.32 -11.28 -26.37
C TRP A 294 -4.63 -9.84 -25.97
N LEU A 295 -3.95 -9.30 -24.94
CA LEU A 295 -4.15 -7.92 -24.47
C LEU A 295 -3.97 -6.90 -25.58
N LYS A 296 -2.96 -7.06 -26.45
CA LYS A 296 -2.75 -6.18 -27.59
C LYS A 296 -3.91 -6.22 -28.58
N GLN A 297 -4.46 -7.40 -28.84
CA GLN A 297 -5.61 -7.55 -29.74
C GLN A 297 -6.86 -6.91 -29.14
N ASP A 298 -7.11 -7.16 -27.86
CA ASP A 298 -8.26 -6.63 -27.13
C ASP A 298 -8.22 -5.09 -27.05
N LEU A 299 -7.09 -4.51 -26.61
CA LEU A 299 -6.92 -3.07 -26.53
C LEU A 299 -6.92 -2.39 -27.91
N ALA A 300 -6.40 -3.05 -28.95
CA ALA A 300 -6.50 -2.56 -30.32
C ALA A 300 -7.96 -2.49 -30.78
N ALA A 301 -8.73 -3.54 -30.51
CA ALA A 301 -10.16 -3.60 -30.84
C ALA A 301 -10.95 -2.54 -30.06
N ALA A 302 -10.70 -2.41 -28.75
CA ALA A 302 -11.32 -1.40 -27.91
C ALA A 302 -10.99 0.02 -28.41
N GLN A 303 -9.73 0.31 -28.74
CA GLN A 303 -9.34 1.61 -29.27
C GLN A 303 -9.93 1.91 -30.65
N ALA A 304 -10.07 0.92 -31.52
CA ALA A 304 -10.69 1.09 -32.83
C ALA A 304 -12.22 1.25 -32.76
N ASN A 305 -12.87 0.83 -31.68
CA ASN A 305 -14.32 0.80 -31.56
C ASN A 305 -14.90 2.17 -31.13
N PRO A 306 -15.59 2.93 -32.00
CA PRO A 306 -16.10 4.27 -31.69
C PRO A 306 -17.08 4.31 -30.49
N ASN A 307 -17.69 3.18 -30.13
CA ASN A 307 -18.61 3.07 -28.98
C ASN A 307 -17.89 3.03 -27.62
N VAL A 308 -16.62 2.67 -27.58
CA VAL A 308 -15.83 2.57 -26.33
C VAL A 308 -15.20 3.92 -25.98
N LYS A 309 -15.78 4.67 -25.06
CA LYS A 309 -15.19 5.93 -24.62
C LYS A 309 -14.04 5.73 -23.64
N TRP A 310 -14.19 4.84 -22.68
CA TRP A 310 -13.24 4.65 -21.57
C TRP A 310 -12.55 3.28 -21.67
N ILE A 311 -11.26 3.22 -21.36
CA ILE A 311 -10.51 1.97 -21.23
C ILE A 311 -9.90 1.95 -19.83
N ILE A 312 -10.35 1.00 -19.00
CA ILE A 312 -9.92 0.84 -17.61
C ILE A 312 -9.37 -0.56 -17.44
N ALA A 313 -8.16 -0.68 -16.90
CA ALA A 313 -7.54 -1.96 -16.62
C ALA A 313 -7.39 -2.18 -15.10
N PHE A 314 -7.46 -3.43 -14.66
CA PHE A 314 -7.24 -3.79 -13.27
C PHE A 314 -6.59 -5.18 -13.13
N TRP A 315 -5.76 -5.35 -12.10
CA TRP A 315 -5.09 -6.61 -11.76
C TRP A 315 -4.53 -6.54 -10.33
N HIS A 316 -3.77 -7.53 -9.87
CA HIS A 316 -3.28 -7.54 -8.49
C HIS A 316 -1.96 -6.77 -8.25
N HIS A 317 -0.83 -7.17 -8.84
CA HIS A 317 0.50 -6.60 -8.53
C HIS A 317 0.74 -5.19 -9.15
N PRO A 318 0.89 -4.13 -8.34
CA PRO A 318 1.03 -2.76 -8.84
C PRO A 318 2.39 -2.52 -9.50
N PRO A 319 2.44 -1.82 -10.66
CA PRO A 319 3.71 -1.48 -11.31
C PRO A 319 4.54 -0.49 -10.51
N TYR A 320 3.93 0.33 -9.67
CA TYR A 320 4.57 1.37 -8.89
C TYR A 320 4.05 1.31 -7.46
N THR A 321 4.91 1.00 -6.50
CA THR A 321 4.61 1.08 -5.07
C THR A 321 5.90 0.94 -4.25
N LYS A 322 5.93 1.58 -3.10
CA LYS A 322 6.96 1.33 -2.07
C LYS A 322 6.31 0.98 -0.71
N GLY A 323 5.06 0.49 -0.76
CA GLY A 323 4.17 0.31 0.38
C GLY A 323 4.57 -0.87 1.24
N THR A 324 3.73 -1.89 1.38
CA THR A 324 4.18 -3.16 1.98
C THR A 324 5.07 -3.94 1.02
N HIS A 325 5.00 -3.62 -0.27
CA HIS A 325 5.83 -4.19 -1.33
C HIS A 325 6.64 -3.09 -2.03
N ASP A 326 7.85 -3.45 -2.43
CA ASP A 326 8.75 -2.56 -3.18
C ASP A 326 8.77 -3.00 -4.64
N SER A 327 8.27 -2.13 -5.51
CA SER A 327 8.14 -2.42 -6.94
C SER A 327 9.46 -2.34 -7.72
N ASP A 328 10.57 -1.91 -7.13
CA ASP A 328 11.91 -1.96 -7.74
C ASP A 328 12.63 -3.27 -7.43
N THR A 329 12.32 -3.89 -6.28
CA THR A 329 13.00 -5.12 -5.84
C THR A 329 12.16 -6.39 -5.98
N ASN A 330 10.82 -6.28 -5.96
CA ASN A 330 9.95 -7.41 -6.25
C ASN A 330 9.87 -7.67 -7.74
N LYS A 331 10.36 -8.85 -8.15
CA LYS A 331 10.37 -9.29 -9.55
C LYS A 331 8.99 -9.18 -10.19
N GLN A 332 7.93 -9.60 -9.50
CA GLN A 332 6.60 -9.63 -10.10
C GLN A 332 6.13 -8.24 -10.54
N LEU A 333 6.30 -7.24 -9.66
CA LEU A 333 5.89 -5.86 -9.90
C LEU A 333 6.80 -5.19 -10.95
N ARG A 334 8.09 -5.53 -10.93
CA ARG A 334 9.07 -5.04 -11.91
C ARG A 334 8.77 -5.58 -13.31
N ASP A 335 8.44 -6.86 -13.46
CA ASP A 335 8.03 -7.47 -14.74
C ASP A 335 6.77 -6.79 -15.29
N VAL A 336 5.79 -6.51 -14.42
CA VAL A 336 4.61 -5.72 -14.80
C VAL A 336 5.08 -4.38 -15.35
N ARG A 337 5.84 -3.59 -14.57
CA ARG A 337 6.28 -2.24 -14.99
C ARG A 337 7.05 -2.25 -16.31
N MET A 338 8.00 -3.16 -16.51
CA MET A 338 8.88 -3.13 -17.67
C MET A 338 8.21 -3.64 -18.94
N ASN A 339 7.40 -4.69 -18.83
CA ASN A 339 6.97 -5.46 -20.01
C ASN A 339 5.49 -5.22 -20.34
N LEU A 340 4.64 -4.95 -19.34
CA LEU A 340 3.20 -4.76 -19.54
C LEU A 340 2.82 -3.30 -19.82
N LEU A 341 3.42 -2.36 -19.10
CA LEU A 341 3.07 -0.93 -19.18
C LEU A 341 3.28 -0.33 -20.57
N PRO A 342 4.34 -0.67 -21.34
CA PRO A 342 4.49 -0.17 -22.72
C PRO A 342 3.28 -0.51 -23.61
N VAL A 343 2.65 -1.67 -23.39
CA VAL A 343 1.45 -2.07 -24.13
C VAL A 343 0.26 -1.20 -23.75
N LEU A 344 0.04 -0.97 -22.46
CA LEU A 344 -1.06 -0.12 -21.98
C LEU A 344 -0.93 1.31 -22.48
N GLU A 345 0.29 1.84 -22.50
CA GLU A 345 0.59 3.18 -23.04
C GLU A 345 0.36 3.25 -24.55
N GLN A 346 0.74 2.22 -25.31
CA GLN A 346 0.50 2.15 -26.76
C GLN A 346 -0.99 2.35 -27.10
N TYR A 347 -1.88 1.79 -26.27
CA TYR A 347 -3.33 1.86 -26.46
C TYR A 347 -4.02 2.88 -25.54
N LYS A 348 -3.27 3.83 -24.97
CA LYS A 348 -3.77 5.01 -24.23
C LYS A 348 -4.79 4.68 -23.11
N VAL A 349 -4.57 3.59 -22.38
CA VAL A 349 -5.42 3.20 -21.22
C VAL A 349 -5.63 4.39 -20.29
N ASP A 350 -6.85 4.59 -19.78
CA ASP A 350 -7.20 5.78 -18.98
C ASP A 350 -6.81 5.63 -17.51
N LEU A 351 -7.13 4.47 -16.93
CA LEU A 351 -6.94 4.18 -15.51
C LEU A 351 -6.51 2.73 -15.33
N VAL A 352 -5.53 2.53 -14.44
CA VAL A 352 -5.07 1.23 -13.96
C VAL A 352 -5.29 1.16 -12.44
N MET A 353 -5.91 0.08 -11.96
CA MET A 353 -6.13 -0.17 -10.53
C MET A 353 -5.52 -1.51 -10.11
N CYS A 354 -4.77 -1.48 -9.01
CA CYS A 354 -4.04 -2.63 -8.48
C CYS A 354 -4.25 -2.82 -6.98
N GLY A 355 -3.98 -4.02 -6.46
CA GLY A 355 -3.96 -4.36 -5.03
C GLY A 355 -2.54 -4.56 -4.50
N HIS A 356 -2.32 -5.67 -3.77
CA HIS A 356 -1.07 -6.28 -3.31
C HIS A 356 -0.26 -5.49 -2.27
N SER A 357 -0.02 -4.21 -2.54
CA SER A 357 0.60 -3.33 -1.56
C SER A 357 -0.49 -2.78 -0.67
N HIS A 358 -0.41 -3.05 0.64
CA HIS A 358 -1.50 -2.84 1.59
C HIS A 358 -1.65 -1.38 2.06
N VAL A 359 -1.63 -0.49 1.08
CA VAL A 359 -1.64 0.97 1.13
C VAL A 359 -2.54 1.49 0.01
N TYR A 360 -2.82 2.78 0.04
CA TYR A 360 -3.31 3.50 -1.11
C TYR A 360 -2.20 4.36 -1.70
N GLU A 361 -2.03 4.31 -3.03
CA GLU A 361 -1.18 5.25 -3.75
C GLU A 361 -1.84 5.63 -5.07
N ARG A 362 -1.61 6.86 -5.53
CA ARG A 362 -2.09 7.31 -6.84
C ARG A 362 -1.04 8.16 -7.52
N SER A 363 -0.80 7.89 -8.80
CA SER A 363 0.06 8.70 -9.66
C SER A 363 -0.67 9.91 -10.28
N ARG A 364 0.08 10.79 -10.93
CA ARG A 364 -0.49 11.68 -11.96
C ARG A 364 -0.72 10.92 -13.27
N LEU A 365 -1.19 11.61 -14.31
CA LEU A 365 -1.12 11.09 -15.68
C LEU A 365 0.34 10.87 -16.07
N MET A 366 0.72 9.59 -16.18
CA MET A 366 2.10 9.17 -16.42
C MET A 366 2.26 8.45 -17.76
N LYS A 367 3.43 8.65 -18.39
CA LYS A 367 3.88 7.89 -19.54
C LYS A 367 5.41 7.82 -19.61
N GLY A 368 5.93 6.81 -20.28
CA GLY A 368 7.34 6.70 -20.65
C GLY A 368 8.29 6.43 -19.48
N HIS A 369 7.78 6.02 -18.32
CA HIS A 369 8.62 5.57 -17.19
C HIS A 369 8.49 4.06 -17.05
N TYR A 370 9.61 3.35 -17.03
CA TYR A 370 9.65 1.89 -16.84
C TYR A 370 10.77 1.43 -15.91
N GLY A 371 11.63 2.36 -15.47
CA GLY A 371 12.77 2.09 -14.61
C GLY A 371 12.44 2.17 -13.13
N ASP A 372 13.47 2.13 -12.29
CA ASP A 372 13.34 2.20 -10.83
C ASP A 372 12.83 3.57 -10.35
N ALA A 373 12.33 3.63 -9.12
CA ALA A 373 11.75 4.85 -8.55
C ALA A 373 12.68 6.08 -8.64
N LEU A 374 13.98 5.90 -8.44
CA LEU A 374 14.97 7.00 -8.49
C LEU A 374 15.21 7.56 -9.89
N THR A 375 14.80 6.84 -10.94
CA THR A 375 14.92 7.29 -12.34
C THR A 375 13.72 8.14 -12.77
N TYR A 376 12.67 8.23 -11.93
CA TYR A 376 11.49 9.02 -12.24
C TYR A 376 11.78 10.53 -12.17
N ASP A 377 11.64 11.21 -13.31
CA ASP A 377 11.55 12.66 -13.40
C ASP A 377 10.12 13.09 -13.73
N SER A 378 9.47 13.81 -12.81
CA SER A 378 8.13 14.39 -12.99
C SER A 378 8.00 15.29 -14.23
N LYS A 379 9.08 15.92 -14.71
CA LYS A 379 9.06 16.75 -15.92
C LYS A 379 9.08 15.94 -17.21
N LEU A 380 9.60 14.71 -17.18
CA LEU A 380 9.66 13.84 -18.35
C LEU A 380 8.47 12.89 -18.41
N HIS A 381 8.08 12.36 -17.25
CA HIS A 381 7.14 11.25 -17.18
C HIS A 381 5.71 11.67 -16.87
N ASN A 382 5.47 12.86 -16.31
CA ASN A 382 4.10 13.41 -16.28
C ASN A 382 3.80 14.10 -17.60
N SER A 383 2.54 14.05 -18.01
CA SER A 383 2.08 14.73 -19.22
C SER A 383 2.42 16.22 -19.19
N VAL A 384 3.31 16.64 -20.10
CA VAL A 384 3.94 17.98 -20.13
C VAL A 384 3.08 19.09 -20.72
N ASP A 385 1.83 18.83 -21.09
CA ASP A 385 0.98 19.90 -21.62
C ASP A 385 0.49 20.81 -20.48
N GLY A 386 1.19 21.94 -20.32
CA GLY A 386 0.87 23.17 -19.59
C GLY A 386 0.16 23.05 -18.23
N SER A 387 -1.09 22.59 -18.23
CA SER A 387 -1.94 22.49 -17.03
C SER A 387 -1.95 21.10 -16.38
N ASN A 388 -1.89 20.02 -17.17
CA ASN A 388 -1.89 18.65 -16.64
C ASN A 388 -0.60 18.34 -15.87
N ALA A 389 0.54 18.89 -16.32
CA ALA A 389 1.85 18.69 -15.69
C ALA A 389 1.90 19.16 -14.23
N LYS A 390 1.12 20.19 -13.90
CA LYS A 390 1.08 20.80 -12.57
C LYS A 390 -0.05 20.26 -11.71
N SER A 391 -1.05 19.62 -12.30
CA SER A 391 -2.27 19.26 -11.60
C SER A 391 -2.15 18.00 -10.73
N SER A 392 -2.66 18.07 -9.51
CA SER A 392 -2.83 16.92 -8.61
C SER A 392 -4.03 16.03 -8.99
N GLY A 393 -4.89 16.48 -9.92
CA GLY A 393 -6.08 15.73 -10.36
C GLY A 393 -7.29 15.88 -9.44
N LYS A 394 -7.13 16.48 -8.25
CA LYS A 394 -8.11 16.40 -7.15
C LYS A 394 -9.45 17.07 -7.42
N PHE A 395 -9.42 18.16 -8.19
CA PHE A 395 -10.59 18.93 -8.58
C PHE A 395 -11.50 19.32 -7.43
N ASP A 396 -10.86 19.83 -6.36
CA ASP A 396 -11.49 20.25 -5.09
C ASP A 396 -11.35 21.75 -4.80
N GLY A 397 -10.74 22.51 -5.72
CA GLY A 397 -10.50 23.95 -5.57
C GLY A 397 -9.21 24.30 -4.80
N SER A 398 -8.45 23.31 -4.33
CA SER A 398 -7.12 23.56 -3.75
C SER A 398 -6.10 24.01 -4.82
N PRO A 399 -5.00 24.68 -4.46
CA PRO A 399 -4.00 25.11 -5.43
C PRO A 399 -3.46 23.94 -6.27
N ASN A 400 -3.35 24.13 -7.58
CA ASN A 400 -2.90 23.11 -8.53
C ASN A 400 -3.74 21.81 -8.54
N SER A 401 -5.05 21.89 -8.32
CA SER A 401 -5.96 20.73 -8.30
C SER A 401 -6.89 20.62 -9.51
N CYS A 402 -6.47 20.99 -10.71
CA CYS A 402 -7.30 20.75 -11.91
C CYS A 402 -7.67 19.26 -12.11
N TYR A 403 -8.72 18.98 -12.89
CA TYR A 403 -8.93 17.61 -13.39
C TYR A 403 -7.83 17.21 -14.38
N TYR A 404 -7.69 15.91 -14.63
CA TYR A 404 -6.86 15.37 -15.71
C TYR A 404 -7.64 15.37 -17.02
N PHE A 405 -7.07 15.95 -18.07
CA PHE A 405 -7.67 15.89 -19.41
C PHE A 405 -7.04 14.77 -20.25
N LYS A 406 -7.90 13.96 -20.88
CA LYS A 406 -7.52 13.01 -21.92
C LYS A 406 -8.38 13.21 -23.16
N SER A 407 -7.84 12.93 -24.34
CA SER A 407 -8.68 12.84 -25.54
C SER A 407 -8.41 11.53 -26.26
N ARG A 408 -9.50 10.83 -26.60
CA ARG A 408 -9.40 9.55 -27.32
C ARG A 408 -8.71 9.73 -28.67
N ASN A 409 -9.10 10.79 -29.36
CA ASN A 409 -8.68 11.11 -30.72
C ASN A 409 -7.38 11.91 -30.78
N SER A 410 -6.76 12.21 -29.63
CA SER A 410 -5.49 12.93 -29.58
C SER A 410 -4.41 12.18 -30.35
N ALA A 411 -3.62 12.89 -31.15
CA ALA A 411 -2.45 12.31 -31.81
C ALA A 411 -1.35 11.93 -30.79
N THR A 412 -1.39 12.50 -29.59
CA THR A 412 -0.42 12.26 -28.52
C THR A 412 -1.04 11.42 -27.41
N ASN A 413 -0.29 10.47 -26.84
CA ASN A 413 -0.74 9.79 -25.62
C ASN A 413 -0.55 10.73 -24.42
N GLU A 414 -1.61 11.07 -23.71
CA GLU A 414 -1.56 11.93 -22.52
C GLU A 414 -1.10 11.20 -21.25
N GLY A 415 -0.98 9.87 -21.28
CA GLY A 415 -0.58 9.03 -20.15
C GLY A 415 -1.75 8.36 -19.42
N THR A 416 -1.43 7.59 -18.38
CA THR A 416 -2.36 6.75 -17.61
C THR A 416 -2.29 7.12 -16.14
N VAL A 417 -3.41 7.07 -15.42
CA VAL A 417 -3.39 7.16 -13.95
C VAL A 417 -3.23 5.75 -13.38
N TYR A 418 -2.25 5.55 -12.51
CA TYR A 418 -2.01 4.30 -11.78
C TYR A 418 -2.47 4.45 -10.34
N VAL A 419 -3.26 3.50 -9.86
CA VAL A 419 -3.76 3.48 -8.48
C VAL A 419 -3.45 2.15 -7.83
N VAL A 420 -2.85 2.21 -6.66
CA VAL A 420 -2.73 1.11 -5.70
C VAL A 420 -3.86 1.26 -4.70
N ASN A 421 -4.70 0.25 -4.57
CA ASN A 421 -5.90 0.20 -3.74
C ASN A 421 -5.96 -1.15 -3.01
N GLY A 422 -4.83 -1.54 -2.42
CA GLY A 422 -4.65 -2.83 -1.74
C GLY A 422 -4.86 -2.79 -0.23
N HIS A 423 -5.50 -1.75 0.31
CA HIS A 423 -5.71 -1.62 1.75
C HIS A 423 -7.15 -1.95 2.20
N GLY A 424 -7.82 -2.88 1.50
CA GLY A 424 -9.23 -3.22 1.72
C GLY A 424 -9.52 -4.00 3.00
N GLY A 425 -8.56 -4.79 3.50
CA GLY A 425 -8.74 -5.56 4.73
C GLY A 425 -7.47 -6.09 5.37
N ALA A 426 -6.49 -6.50 4.58
CA ALA A 426 -5.21 -6.99 5.07
C ALA A 426 -4.42 -5.90 5.83
N PRO A 427 -3.61 -6.26 6.84
CA PRO A 427 -2.83 -5.30 7.61
C PRO A 427 -1.85 -4.52 6.72
N GLY A 428 -1.86 -3.19 6.85
CA GLY A 428 -1.06 -2.30 6.02
C GLY A 428 0.22 -1.82 6.67
N GLY A 429 0.99 -1.07 5.90
CA GLY A 429 2.20 -0.39 6.33
C GLY A 429 3.10 -0.03 5.17
N ARG A 430 4.11 0.81 5.45
CA ARG A 430 5.21 1.09 4.52
C ARG A 430 6.44 0.26 4.87
N ILE A 431 7.29 -0.05 3.89
CA ILE A 431 8.59 -0.67 4.12
C ILE A 431 9.46 0.32 4.92
N LEU A 432 9.83 -0.06 6.15
CA LEU A 432 10.63 0.76 7.06
C LEU A 432 12.14 0.47 6.98
N SER A 433 12.57 -0.48 6.15
CA SER A 433 13.96 -0.95 6.07
C SER A 433 14.65 -0.55 4.76
N GLY A 434 15.83 0.07 4.85
CA GLY A 434 16.76 0.24 3.71
C GLY A 434 16.64 1.55 2.92
N THR A 435 17.05 1.50 1.64
CA THR A 435 17.12 2.61 0.66
C THR A 435 15.80 2.90 -0.08
N ALA A 436 14.72 2.18 0.22
CA ALA A 436 13.43 2.35 -0.42
C ALA A 436 12.76 3.66 0.05
N GLN A 437 12.68 4.66 -0.84
CA GLN A 437 11.93 5.89 -0.58
C GLN A 437 10.43 5.59 -0.70
N TRP A 438 9.70 5.64 0.42
CA TRP A 438 8.23 5.69 0.43
C TRP A 438 7.75 7.15 0.49
N PRO A 439 6.72 7.53 -0.29
CA PRO A 439 6.08 6.75 -1.35
C PRO A 439 6.97 6.60 -2.59
N HIS A 440 6.57 5.74 -3.52
CA HIS A 440 7.27 5.67 -4.81
C HIS A 440 7.29 7.06 -5.46
N ASN A 441 8.42 7.52 -6.02
CA ASN A 441 8.58 8.88 -6.56
C ASN A 441 7.56 9.27 -7.66
N ALA A 442 6.90 8.27 -8.23
CA ALA A 442 5.85 8.40 -9.25
C ALA A 442 4.47 8.79 -8.67
N MET A 443 4.29 8.65 -7.36
CA MET A 443 3.01 8.80 -6.68
C MET A 443 2.80 10.24 -6.22
N GLU A 444 1.65 10.81 -6.61
CA GLU A 444 1.16 12.11 -6.18
C GLU A 444 0.56 12.05 -4.77
N VAL A 445 -0.14 10.96 -4.48
CA VAL A 445 -0.84 10.74 -3.21
C VAL A 445 -0.48 9.36 -2.69
N ALA A 446 -0.28 9.25 -1.37
CA ALA A 446 -0.02 7.98 -0.71
C ALA A 446 -0.55 8.00 0.73
N TYR A 447 -1.23 6.93 1.14
CA TYR A 447 -1.81 6.72 2.47
C TYR A 447 -1.60 5.27 2.92
N ASP A 448 -1.08 5.05 4.12
CA ASP A 448 -0.78 3.70 4.67
C ASP A 448 -1.61 3.33 5.91
N ASP A 449 -2.68 4.10 6.21
CA ASP A 449 -3.34 4.15 7.52
C ASP A 449 -4.63 3.29 7.67
N ALA A 450 -5.82 3.87 7.89
CA ALA A 450 -7.04 3.22 8.40
C ALA A 450 -7.64 2.11 7.50
N GLY A 451 -7.01 1.82 6.35
CA GLY A 451 -7.58 1.05 5.25
C GLY A 451 -8.60 1.87 4.48
N GLY A 452 -9.09 1.34 3.37
CA GLY A 452 -10.07 2.03 2.55
C GLY A 452 -10.47 1.26 1.30
N SER A 453 -11.41 1.84 0.55
CA SER A 453 -11.83 1.33 -0.75
C SER A 453 -12.24 2.49 -1.66
N MET A 454 -12.24 2.24 -2.96
CA MET A 454 -12.53 3.26 -3.96
C MET A 454 -13.98 3.21 -4.44
N TYR A 455 -14.60 4.38 -4.53
CA TYR A 455 -15.83 4.63 -5.26
C TYR A 455 -15.50 5.37 -6.55
N LEU A 456 -15.89 4.82 -7.70
CA LEU A 456 -15.76 5.50 -8.99
C LEU A 456 -17.15 5.78 -9.57
N GLU A 457 -17.28 6.95 -10.19
CA GLU A 457 -18.47 7.38 -10.90
C GLU A 457 -18.07 7.88 -12.29
N ILE A 458 -18.63 7.25 -13.33
CA ILE A 458 -18.35 7.60 -14.72
C ILE A 458 -19.67 8.02 -15.38
N GLU A 459 -19.71 9.22 -15.93
CA GLU A 459 -20.89 9.79 -16.58
C GLU A 459 -20.45 10.53 -17.86
N GLY A 460 -20.83 9.98 -19.02
CA GLY A 460 -20.39 10.50 -20.31
C GLY A 460 -18.87 10.49 -20.43
N GLY A 461 -18.26 11.67 -20.61
CA GLY A 461 -16.82 11.85 -20.65
C GLY A 461 -16.18 12.25 -19.32
N LYS A 462 -16.87 12.13 -18.19
CA LYS A 462 -16.31 12.43 -16.87
C LYS A 462 -16.19 11.18 -15.99
N LEU A 463 -15.01 10.97 -15.41
CA LEU A 463 -14.72 9.99 -14.37
C LEU A 463 -14.34 10.74 -13.10
N VAL A 464 -15.02 10.43 -12.00
CA VAL A 464 -14.66 10.88 -10.64
C VAL A 464 -14.37 9.66 -9.81
N SER A 465 -13.25 9.67 -9.11
CA SER A 465 -12.85 8.59 -8.20
C SER A 465 -12.60 9.17 -6.81
N LYS A 466 -12.99 8.43 -5.77
CA LYS A 466 -12.82 8.80 -4.37
C LYS A 466 -12.32 7.62 -3.56
N LEU A 467 -11.31 7.86 -2.73
CA LEU A 467 -10.90 6.93 -1.69
C LEU A 467 -11.70 7.19 -0.42
N ILE A 468 -12.50 6.20 -0.01
CA ILE A 468 -13.25 6.21 1.24
C ILE A 468 -12.45 5.40 2.26
N ALA A 469 -11.86 6.06 3.24
CA ALA A 469 -11.06 5.43 4.27
C ALA A 469 -11.93 4.73 5.32
N GLY A 470 -11.35 3.79 6.08
CA GLY A 470 -12.05 2.99 7.09
C GLY A 470 -12.65 3.82 8.23
N ASP A 471 -12.20 5.05 8.44
CA ASP A 471 -12.79 6.01 9.39
C ASP A 471 -13.97 6.81 8.81
N GLY A 472 -14.30 6.62 7.53
CA GLY A 472 -15.37 7.31 6.81
C GLY A 472 -14.94 8.60 6.10
N SER A 473 -13.69 9.02 6.23
CA SER A 473 -13.18 10.21 5.55
C SER A 473 -12.89 9.96 4.07
N ILE A 474 -12.99 11.02 3.25
CA ILE A 474 -12.52 10.99 1.86
C ILE A 474 -11.06 11.46 1.87
N GLN A 475 -10.12 10.52 1.81
CA GLN A 475 -8.68 10.81 1.89
C GLN A 475 -8.10 11.28 0.55
N ASP A 476 -8.66 10.80 -0.56
CA ASP A 476 -8.33 11.29 -1.89
C ASP A 476 -9.56 11.37 -2.78
N GLN A 477 -9.48 12.23 -3.77
CA GLN A 477 -10.37 12.20 -4.91
C GLN A 477 -9.60 12.66 -6.14
N PHE A 478 -9.99 12.19 -7.32
CA PHE A 478 -9.47 12.74 -8.57
C PHE A 478 -10.51 12.66 -9.68
N THR A 479 -10.37 13.54 -10.67
CA THR A 479 -11.27 13.61 -11.82
C THR A 479 -10.48 13.49 -13.12
N ILE A 480 -10.97 12.66 -14.05
CA ILE A 480 -10.52 12.62 -15.45
C ILE A 480 -11.68 13.08 -16.34
N ILE A 481 -11.41 14.01 -17.27
CA ILE A 481 -12.34 14.47 -18.29
C ILE A 481 -11.84 14.04 -19.67
N LYS A 482 -12.74 13.49 -20.49
CA LYS A 482 -12.46 12.92 -21.80
C LYS A 482 -13.18 13.65 -22.92
N ASP A 483 -12.41 14.13 -23.89
CA ASP A 483 -12.89 14.85 -25.09
C ASP A 483 -13.72 16.11 -24.79
N GLY A 484 -13.58 16.69 -23.58
CA GLY A 484 -14.34 17.87 -23.13
C GLY A 484 -15.79 17.59 -22.75
N ASP A 485 -16.26 16.36 -22.95
CA ASP A 485 -17.59 15.91 -22.56
C ASP A 485 -17.62 15.63 -21.05
N GLY A 486 -18.60 16.16 -20.34
CA GLY A 486 -18.70 15.98 -18.87
C GLY A 486 -19.09 17.24 -18.10
N PHE A 487 -19.17 18.37 -18.80
CA PHE A 487 -19.68 19.61 -18.24
C PHE A 487 -21.11 19.89 -18.71
N SER A 488 -21.96 20.29 -17.77
CA SER A 488 -23.28 20.86 -18.09
C SER A 488 -23.21 22.38 -18.07
N VAL A 489 -23.89 22.99 -19.03
CA VAL A 489 -24.15 24.43 -19.16
C VAL A 489 -25.08 24.85 -17.99
N PRO A 490 -24.66 25.66 -16.99
CA PRO A 490 -25.60 26.16 -15.99
C PRO A 490 -26.69 27.01 -16.66
N SER A 491 -27.94 26.90 -16.19
CA SER A 491 -28.92 27.96 -16.45
C SER A 491 -28.42 29.25 -15.81
N THR A 492 -28.40 30.33 -16.58
CA THR A 492 -27.99 31.66 -16.13
C THR A 492 -29.13 32.30 -15.33
N ASN A 493 -29.39 31.80 -14.12
CA ASN A 493 -30.40 32.37 -13.21
C ASN A 493 -30.01 33.76 -12.65
N GLY A 494 -29.20 34.55 -13.37
CA GLY A 494 -28.76 35.88 -12.95
C GLY A 494 -27.74 35.91 -11.80
N ILE A 495 -27.22 34.76 -11.36
CA ILE A 495 -26.24 34.66 -10.27
C ILE A 495 -24.82 34.80 -10.82
N ALA A 496 -24.05 35.76 -10.29
CA ALA A 496 -22.62 35.90 -10.58
C ALA A 496 -21.84 34.68 -10.06
N ARG A 497 -21.02 34.06 -10.91
CA ARG A 497 -20.21 32.89 -10.58
C ARG A 497 -18.74 33.21 -10.78
N SER A 498 -17.89 32.79 -9.84
CA SER A 498 -16.44 32.95 -9.91
C SER A 498 -15.81 31.69 -10.50
N ALA A 499 -14.95 31.85 -11.52
CA ALA A 499 -14.11 30.76 -11.99
C ALA A 499 -13.01 30.50 -10.97
N THR A 500 -12.89 29.27 -10.49
CA THR A 500 -11.94 28.87 -9.44
C THR A 500 -10.83 27.96 -9.96
N CYS A 501 -11.01 27.34 -11.14
CA CYS A 501 -9.98 26.51 -11.77
C CYS A 501 -9.85 26.83 -13.27
N GLU A 502 -8.60 27.10 -13.70
CA GLU A 502 -8.19 27.28 -15.10
C GLU A 502 -7.38 26.05 -15.54
N CYS A 503 -7.90 25.25 -16.47
CA CYS A 503 -7.24 24.03 -16.94
C CYS A 503 -7.08 24.07 -18.47
N THR A 504 -5.85 24.02 -18.97
CA THR A 504 -5.54 24.04 -20.42
C THR A 504 -5.41 22.62 -20.98
N ASP A 505 -6.22 22.26 -21.96
CA ASP A 505 -6.19 20.95 -22.60
C ASP A 505 -5.04 20.76 -23.60
N GLY A 506 -4.93 19.54 -24.15
CA GLY A 506 -3.95 19.13 -25.16
C GLY A 506 -3.92 19.96 -26.46
N ASN A 507 -4.92 20.83 -26.65
CA ASN A 507 -5.12 21.65 -27.84
C ASN A 507 -4.97 23.15 -27.52
N ASN A 508 -4.37 23.49 -26.38
CA ASN A 508 -4.17 24.85 -25.88
C ASN A 508 -5.49 25.61 -25.63
N GLN A 509 -6.56 24.90 -25.23
CA GLN A 509 -7.82 25.50 -24.80
C GLN A 509 -7.89 25.52 -23.28
N THR A 510 -8.01 26.70 -22.68
CA THR A 510 -8.22 26.90 -21.24
C THR A 510 -9.71 26.83 -20.91
N HIS A 511 -10.05 25.86 -20.08
CA HIS A 511 -11.37 25.61 -19.54
C HIS A 511 -11.49 26.28 -18.18
N TYR A 512 -12.47 27.15 -18.03
CA TYR A 512 -12.81 27.81 -16.77
C TYR A 512 -13.95 27.06 -16.13
N THR A 513 -13.78 26.58 -14.91
CA THR A 513 -14.80 25.77 -14.23
C THR A 513 -15.16 26.35 -12.87
N ASP A 514 -16.44 26.19 -12.51
CA ASP A 514 -17.00 26.46 -11.19
C ASP A 514 -16.74 25.22 -10.30
N ALA A 515 -15.86 25.33 -9.30
CA ALA A 515 -15.49 24.20 -8.44
C ALA A 515 -16.65 23.71 -7.55
N GLU A 516 -17.63 24.56 -7.24
CA GLU A 516 -18.76 24.18 -6.38
C GLU A 516 -19.80 23.34 -7.13
N LEU A 517 -20.01 23.64 -8.41
CA LEU A 517 -21.11 23.04 -9.19
C LEU A 517 -20.64 22.13 -10.32
N ASN A 518 -19.33 22.06 -10.56
CA ASN A 518 -18.73 21.13 -11.50
C ASN A 518 -19.22 21.41 -12.94
N LYS A 519 -19.35 22.70 -13.28
CA LYS A 519 -19.87 23.21 -14.55
C LYS A 519 -18.81 24.03 -15.28
N LEU A 520 -18.71 23.84 -16.60
CA LEU A 520 -17.87 24.65 -17.47
C LEU A 520 -18.48 26.05 -17.58
N LEU A 521 -17.68 27.08 -17.36
CA LEU A 521 -18.08 28.48 -17.46
C LEU A 521 -17.73 29.07 -18.83
N SER A 522 -16.53 28.77 -19.33
CA SER A 522 -16.08 29.20 -20.66
C SER A 522 -14.87 28.41 -21.15
N ILE A 523 -14.67 28.37 -22.47
CA ILE A 523 -13.45 27.84 -23.10
C ILE A 523 -12.73 28.99 -23.83
N SER A 524 -11.44 29.20 -23.55
CA SER A 524 -10.60 30.12 -24.32
C SER A 524 -9.48 29.41 -25.06
N LYS A 525 -9.29 29.68 -26.34
CA LYS A 525 -8.13 29.23 -27.13
C LYS A 525 -7.23 30.42 -27.43
N ASN A 526 -5.95 30.33 -27.08
CA ASN A 526 -4.99 31.42 -27.27
C ASN A 526 -5.46 32.77 -26.70
N GLY A 527 -6.12 32.76 -25.53
CA GLY A 527 -6.67 33.96 -24.88
C GLY A 527 -7.98 34.50 -25.49
N GLN A 528 -8.53 33.87 -26.54
CA GLN A 528 -9.82 34.23 -27.11
C GLN A 528 -10.91 33.23 -26.69
N ASN A 529 -12.05 33.72 -26.21
CA ASN A 529 -13.19 32.89 -25.84
C ASN A 529 -13.85 32.30 -27.09
N ILE A 530 -13.99 30.97 -27.16
CA ILE A 530 -14.44 30.24 -28.35
C ILE A 530 -15.67 29.35 -28.13
N GLY A 531 -16.21 29.19 -26.91
CA GLY A 531 -17.29 28.21 -26.68
C GLY A 531 -17.88 28.13 -25.26
N ARG A 532 -19.10 27.57 -25.18
CA ARG A 532 -20.28 28.05 -24.41
C ARG A 532 -20.56 27.49 -23.02
N VAL A 533 -21.33 28.33 -22.31
CA VAL A 533 -22.70 28.09 -21.79
C VAL A 533 -23.63 29.21 -22.31
N GLY A 534 -24.40 29.03 -23.40
CA GLY A 534 -25.88 29.03 -23.41
C GLY A 534 -26.43 30.36 -23.97
N ASP A 535 -27.17 30.32 -25.09
CA ASP A 535 -27.90 31.43 -25.76
C ASP A 535 -27.35 32.90 -25.73
N GLY A 536 -26.37 33.16 -26.60
CA GLY A 536 -26.41 34.37 -27.45
C GLY A 536 -25.99 35.73 -26.87
N THR A 537 -25.88 35.92 -25.56
CA THR A 537 -25.35 37.18 -25.01
C THR A 537 -24.75 36.98 -23.61
N PHE A 538 -23.42 36.84 -23.51
CA PHE A 538 -22.74 37.31 -22.31
C PHE A 538 -21.35 37.88 -22.59
N SER A 539 -21.19 39.10 -22.12
CA SER A 539 -19.98 39.89 -21.95
C SER A 539 -19.34 39.56 -20.60
N LEU A 540 -18.05 39.25 -20.57
CA LEU A 540 -17.27 39.10 -19.32
C LEU A 540 -17.42 40.37 -18.46
N GLN A 541 -18.16 40.28 -17.37
CA GLN A 541 -18.43 41.40 -16.47
C GLN A 541 -17.39 41.39 -15.33
N LEU A 542 -16.25 42.03 -15.55
CA LEU A 542 -15.34 42.38 -14.46
C LEU A 542 -15.98 43.53 -13.67
N LYS A 543 -16.53 43.21 -12.50
CA LYS A 543 -17.08 44.08 -11.44
C LYS A 543 -17.28 45.57 -11.85
N GLY A 544 -18.45 45.91 -12.42
CA GLY A 544 -18.86 47.31 -12.64
C GLY A 544 -19.94 47.58 -13.71
N THR A 545 -21.20 47.17 -13.44
CA THR A 545 -22.45 47.56 -14.16
C THR A 545 -22.72 46.94 -15.56
N ALA A 546 -24.00 46.83 -15.92
CA ALA A 546 -24.54 46.04 -17.04
C ALA A 546 -24.60 46.80 -18.37
N GLY A 547 -24.35 46.08 -19.48
CA GLY A 547 -24.81 46.47 -20.82
C GLY A 547 -23.86 47.29 -21.71
N ALA A 548 -22.59 47.52 -21.35
CA ALA A 548 -21.66 48.26 -22.19
C ALA A 548 -20.39 47.46 -22.49
N SER A 549 -20.17 47.16 -23.76
CA SER A 549 -18.90 46.65 -24.30
C SER A 549 -17.86 47.77 -24.30
N VAL A 550 -16.71 47.51 -23.69
CA VAL A 550 -15.41 48.19 -23.86
C VAL A 550 -15.43 49.73 -23.73
N ILE A 551 -15.08 50.23 -22.53
CA ILE A 551 -14.40 51.52 -22.42
C ILE A 551 -12.92 51.25 -22.70
N ALA A 552 -12.50 51.35 -23.95
CA ALA A 552 -11.07 51.47 -24.24
C ALA A 552 -10.71 52.94 -24.01
N SER A 553 -10.07 53.26 -22.88
CA SER A 553 -9.37 54.54 -22.76
C SER A 553 -8.15 54.45 -23.69
N ASN A 554 -8.29 54.90 -24.92
CA ASN A 554 -7.20 54.84 -25.90
C ASN A 554 -6.23 56.03 -25.81
N SER A 555 -6.21 56.78 -24.70
CA SER A 555 -5.18 57.79 -24.46
C SER A 555 -4.90 58.02 -22.98
N PRO A 556 -3.67 58.46 -22.63
CA PRO A 556 -3.28 58.70 -21.24
C PRO A 556 -4.19 59.74 -20.61
N THR A 557 -4.59 59.52 -19.36
CA THR A 557 -5.26 60.55 -18.56
C THR A 557 -4.26 61.68 -18.34
N ASN A 558 -4.47 62.83 -18.99
CA ASN A 558 -3.58 63.98 -18.84
C ASN A 558 -4.12 64.90 -17.75
N TYR A 559 -3.31 65.09 -16.71
CA TYR A 559 -3.57 65.99 -15.59
C TYR A 559 -2.81 67.29 -15.83
N VAL A 560 -3.53 68.39 -16.04
CA VAL A 560 -2.93 69.70 -16.33
C VAL A 560 -3.14 70.62 -15.13
N THR A 561 -2.03 71.11 -14.56
CA THR A 561 -2.07 72.19 -13.58
C THR A 561 -2.14 73.51 -14.33
N LEU A 562 -3.25 74.22 -14.20
CA LEU A 562 -3.39 75.54 -14.79
C LEU A 562 -2.54 76.56 -14.02
N PRO A 563 -2.08 77.65 -14.67
CA PRO A 563 -1.31 78.71 -14.00
C PRO A 563 -2.02 79.32 -12.78
N SER A 564 -3.35 79.20 -12.71
CA SER A 564 -4.18 79.62 -11.58
C SER A 564 -4.15 78.68 -10.35
N GLY A 565 -3.42 77.56 -10.44
CA GLY A 565 -3.26 76.59 -9.36
C GLY A 565 -4.36 75.53 -9.27
N TRP A 566 -5.21 75.41 -10.29
CA TRP A 566 -6.22 74.36 -10.41
C TRP A 566 -5.68 73.16 -11.17
N VAL A 567 -6.00 71.94 -10.73
CA VAL A 567 -5.62 70.70 -11.42
C VAL A 567 -6.84 70.12 -12.13
N VAL A 568 -6.71 69.93 -13.44
CA VAL A 568 -7.77 69.44 -14.33
C VAL A 568 -7.39 68.08 -14.88
N ALA A 569 -8.27 67.09 -14.71
CA ALA A 569 -8.13 65.79 -15.35
C ALA A 569 -8.95 65.79 -16.64
N ASN A 570 -8.27 65.59 -17.77
CA ASN A 570 -8.91 65.56 -19.08
C ASN A 570 -8.99 64.12 -19.59
N ARG A 571 -10.20 63.66 -19.94
CA ARG A 571 -10.41 62.30 -20.46
C ARG A 571 -11.18 62.29 -21.77
N TYR A 572 -10.69 61.45 -22.66
CA TYR A 572 -11.31 61.14 -23.95
C TYR A 572 -11.91 59.74 -23.89
N TYR A 573 -13.16 59.62 -24.32
CA TYR A 573 -13.89 58.37 -24.39
C TYR A 573 -14.35 58.16 -25.84
N THR A 574 -13.93 57.07 -26.47
CA THR A 574 -14.45 56.67 -27.78
C THR A 574 -15.44 55.54 -27.57
N LEU A 575 -16.68 55.72 -28.01
CA LEU A 575 -17.72 54.69 -27.91
C LEU A 575 -17.93 54.07 -29.30
N LYS A 576 -17.74 52.75 -29.42
CA LYS A 576 -18.14 51.98 -30.60
C LYS A 576 -19.23 50.99 -30.20
N PRO A 577 -20.51 51.27 -30.49
CA PRO A 577 -21.56 50.32 -30.21
C PRO A 577 -21.45 49.12 -31.15
N THR A 578 -21.70 47.91 -30.63
CA THR A 578 -21.66 46.67 -31.43
C THR A 578 -22.92 46.46 -32.28
N ASN A 579 -23.99 47.26 -32.08
CA ASN A 579 -25.19 47.35 -32.92
C ASN A 579 -25.75 48.80 -32.88
N GLU A 580 -26.37 49.27 -33.96
CA GLU A 580 -27.14 50.54 -34.02
C GLU A 580 -28.25 50.54 -32.95
N PRO A 581 -28.30 51.51 -32.02
CA PRO A 581 -29.45 51.67 -31.15
C PRO A 581 -30.66 52.14 -31.98
N SER A 582 -31.79 51.45 -31.87
CA SER A 582 -33.03 51.85 -32.54
C SER A 582 -33.42 53.29 -32.15
N ALA A 583 -33.78 54.07 -33.16
CA ALA A 583 -34.07 55.50 -33.04
C ALA A 583 -35.12 55.78 -31.94
N GLY A 584 -34.76 56.62 -30.97
CA GLY A 584 -35.68 57.17 -29.97
C GLY A 584 -35.39 56.80 -28.52
N ASN A 585 -34.46 55.88 -28.23
CA ASN A 585 -34.08 55.57 -26.84
C ASN A 585 -32.83 56.36 -26.41
N PRO A 586 -32.92 57.27 -25.41
CA PRO A 586 -31.77 58.03 -24.94
C PRO A 586 -30.76 57.10 -24.26
N VAL A 587 -29.51 57.12 -24.73
CA VAL A 587 -28.39 56.43 -24.09
C VAL A 587 -27.86 57.31 -22.97
N ALA A 588 -28.05 56.90 -21.72
CA ALA A 588 -27.50 57.57 -20.55
C ALA A 588 -26.06 57.10 -20.30
N VAL A 589 -25.08 57.99 -20.55
CA VAL A 589 -23.67 57.73 -20.21
C VAL A 589 -23.39 58.33 -18.83
N SER A 590 -23.01 57.50 -17.87
CA SER A 590 -22.55 57.92 -16.55
C SER A 590 -21.03 57.91 -16.51
N PHE A 591 -20.43 59.04 -16.16
CA PHE A 591 -18.98 59.16 -16.01
C PHE A 591 -18.58 58.83 -14.58
N TYR A 592 -17.59 57.96 -14.42
CA TYR A 592 -17.04 57.57 -13.13
C TYR A 592 -15.56 57.97 -13.06
N TYR A 593 -15.17 58.57 -11.95
CA TYR A 593 -13.77 58.73 -11.58
C TYR A 593 -13.39 57.59 -10.63
N THR A 594 -12.17 57.11 -10.76
CA THR A 594 -11.63 56.03 -9.92
C THR A 594 -10.88 56.62 -8.73
N GLN A 595 -10.64 55.84 -7.68
CA GLN A 595 -9.82 56.30 -6.55
C GLN A 595 -8.41 56.68 -7.02
N ALA A 596 -7.86 55.99 -8.03
CA ALA A 596 -6.60 56.36 -8.68
C ALA A 596 -6.63 57.75 -9.36
N ASP A 597 -7.79 58.23 -9.81
CA ASP A 597 -7.94 59.57 -10.37
C ASP A 597 -7.94 60.64 -9.27
N VAL A 598 -8.59 60.34 -8.14
CA VAL A 598 -8.56 61.15 -6.93
C VAL A 598 -7.15 61.20 -6.35
N ASP A 599 -6.45 60.07 -6.34
CA ASP A 599 -5.08 59.95 -5.82
C ASP A 599 -4.06 60.64 -6.74
N ALA A 600 -4.25 60.58 -8.06
CA ALA A 600 -3.43 61.32 -9.02
C ALA A 600 -3.64 62.84 -8.92
N ILE A 601 -4.88 63.29 -8.67
CA ILE A 601 -5.21 64.71 -8.42
C ILE A 601 -4.66 65.17 -7.06
N ASN A 602 -4.85 64.37 -6.00
CA ASN A 602 -4.32 64.62 -4.66
C ASN A 602 -2.78 64.65 -4.67
N GLY A 603 -2.15 63.76 -5.45
CA GLY A 603 -0.70 63.72 -5.66
C GLY A 603 -0.16 64.95 -6.39
N LYS A 604 -0.97 65.61 -7.23
CA LYS A 604 -0.61 66.88 -7.90
C LYS A 604 -0.91 68.12 -7.04
N LEU A 605 -1.90 68.07 -6.16
CA LEU A 605 -2.28 69.16 -5.24
C LEU A 605 -1.55 69.12 -3.89
N GLY A 606 -0.95 67.98 -3.53
CA GLY A 606 -0.21 67.80 -2.27
C GLY A 606 -1.10 67.70 -1.02
N GLN A 607 -2.40 67.41 -1.15
CA GLN A 607 -3.33 67.19 -0.04
C GLN A 607 -4.42 66.17 -0.44
N VAL A 608 -5.03 65.49 0.54
CA VAL A 608 -6.11 64.50 0.29
C VAL A 608 -7.47 65.20 0.28
N LEU A 609 -8.05 65.38 -0.90
CA LEU A 609 -9.45 65.80 -1.04
C LEU A 609 -10.40 64.62 -0.75
N THR A 610 -11.48 64.88 0.00
CA THR A 610 -12.58 63.91 0.17
C THR A 610 -13.45 63.85 -1.09
N PRO A 611 -14.12 62.72 -1.38
CA PRO A 611 -14.97 62.58 -2.57
C PRO A 611 -16.06 63.67 -2.70
N GLN A 612 -16.48 64.32 -1.61
CA GLN A 612 -17.45 65.41 -1.63
C GLN A 612 -16.90 66.78 -2.09
N GLN A 613 -15.58 66.92 -2.24
CA GLN A 613 -14.91 68.18 -2.60
C GLN A 613 -14.58 68.28 -4.11
N LEU A 614 -14.96 67.27 -4.90
CA LEU A 614 -14.74 67.19 -6.34
C LEU A 614 -15.94 67.77 -7.10
N LYS A 615 -15.72 68.56 -8.16
CA LYS A 615 -16.77 69.13 -9.01
C LYS A 615 -16.62 68.71 -10.47
N VAL A 616 -17.74 68.44 -11.14
CA VAL A 616 -17.79 68.01 -12.55
C VAL A 616 -18.45 69.11 -13.39
N PHE A 617 -17.87 69.41 -14.55
CA PHE A 617 -18.43 70.31 -15.55
C PHE A 617 -18.34 69.67 -16.95
N THR A 618 -19.25 70.03 -17.85
CA THR A 618 -19.19 69.65 -19.27
C THR A 618 -19.00 70.92 -20.11
N ILE A 619 -18.04 70.90 -21.04
CA ILE A 619 -17.90 71.96 -22.07
C ILE A 619 -18.54 71.39 -23.34
N ASN A 620 -19.68 71.95 -23.73
CA ASN A 620 -20.35 71.59 -24.98
C ASN A 620 -19.80 72.46 -26.12
N ASP A 621 -18.70 72.04 -26.73
CA ASP A 621 -18.27 72.59 -28.02
C ASP A 621 -18.39 71.51 -29.10
N GLY A 622 -19.15 71.83 -30.15
CA GLY A 622 -19.49 70.92 -31.25
C GLY A 622 -18.30 70.53 -32.14
N PRO A 623 -18.49 69.55 -33.03
CA PRO A 623 -17.40 68.81 -33.64
C PRO A 623 -16.83 69.57 -34.84
N THR A 624 -15.70 70.25 -34.69
CA THR A 624 -14.88 70.64 -35.85
C THR A 624 -13.38 70.54 -35.58
N THR A 625 -12.74 69.67 -36.37
CA THR A 625 -11.30 69.44 -36.60
C THR A 625 -10.54 68.58 -35.58
N PHE A 626 -10.31 67.34 -36.01
CA PHE A 626 -9.41 66.34 -35.42
C PHE A 626 -7.97 66.56 -35.93
N ASN A 627 -6.96 66.47 -35.06
CA ASN A 627 -5.57 66.23 -35.44
C ASN A 627 -4.94 65.19 -34.48
N SER A 628 -4.12 64.30 -35.01
CA SER A 628 -3.72 63.01 -34.43
C SER A 628 -2.24 62.93 -34.03
N ASP A 629 -1.78 63.79 -33.10
CA ASP A 629 -0.43 63.72 -32.52
C ASP A 629 -0.38 64.21 -31.06
N PRO A 630 0.02 63.39 -30.06
CA PRO A 630 0.19 63.84 -28.68
C PRO A 630 1.56 64.47 -28.37
N ALA A 631 2.51 64.51 -29.32
CA ALA A 631 3.87 64.99 -29.08
C ALA A 631 4.06 66.51 -29.23
N SER A 632 3.06 67.26 -29.72
CA SER A 632 3.10 68.73 -29.72
C SER A 632 2.24 69.29 -28.60
N GLY A 633 2.90 69.86 -27.58
CA GLY A 633 2.23 70.48 -26.45
C GLY A 633 1.28 71.59 -26.86
N HIS A 634 -0.03 71.40 -26.64
CA HIS A 634 -1.01 72.48 -26.69
C HIS A 634 -1.08 73.20 -25.35
N THR A 635 -0.34 74.30 -25.23
CA THR A 635 -0.63 75.39 -24.29
C THR A 635 -1.70 76.31 -24.87
N ALA A 636 -2.94 75.84 -24.98
CA ALA A 636 -4.08 76.73 -25.24
C ALA A 636 -5.39 76.14 -24.69
N ILE A 637 -5.66 76.39 -23.41
CA ILE A 637 -7.04 76.67 -22.99
C ILE A 637 -7.16 78.20 -23.07
N PRO A 638 -7.84 78.77 -24.08
CA PRO A 638 -8.13 80.19 -24.12
C PRO A 638 -9.05 80.52 -22.92
N LYS A 639 -8.58 81.39 -22.02
CA LYS A 639 -9.37 82.13 -21.01
C LYS A 639 -10.69 81.47 -20.55
N ALA A 640 -10.62 80.59 -19.56
CA ALA A 640 -11.71 80.49 -18.59
C ALA A 640 -11.55 81.63 -17.57
N SER A 641 -11.99 82.82 -17.93
CA SER A 641 -12.08 83.96 -17.03
C SER A 641 -13.21 83.73 -16.03
N SER A 642 -12.87 83.44 -14.78
CA SER A 642 -13.74 83.45 -13.57
C SER A 642 -15.04 82.61 -13.61
N PRO A 643 -15.43 81.96 -12.49
CA PRO A 643 -16.67 81.19 -12.45
C PRO A 643 -17.88 82.15 -12.55
N GLY A 644 -18.53 82.17 -13.72
CA GLY A 644 -19.69 83.02 -13.99
C GLY A 644 -20.11 83.15 -15.46
N GLY A 645 -19.30 82.71 -16.43
CA GLY A 645 -19.65 82.75 -17.86
C GLY A 645 -20.57 81.61 -18.29
N SER A 646 -21.67 81.95 -18.95
CA SER A 646 -22.74 81.07 -19.47
C SER A 646 -22.21 79.86 -20.24
N GLY A 647 -22.27 78.67 -19.63
CA GLY A 647 -21.93 77.40 -20.28
C GLY A 647 -21.61 76.26 -19.31
N ALA A 648 -21.23 76.56 -18.06
CA ALA A 648 -20.83 75.54 -17.08
C ALA A 648 -21.80 75.47 -15.88
N SER A 649 -22.62 74.42 -15.81
CA SER A 649 -23.51 74.14 -14.67
C SER A 649 -22.73 73.50 -13.52
N ILE A 650 -22.80 74.07 -12.30
CA ILE A 650 -22.18 73.51 -11.09
C ILE A 650 -23.13 72.46 -10.48
N PHE A 651 -22.73 71.19 -10.45
CA PHE A 651 -23.45 70.16 -9.68
C PHE A 651 -22.78 69.94 -8.32
N THR A 652 -23.57 69.94 -7.25
CA THR A 652 -23.13 69.54 -5.90
C THR A 652 -23.78 68.22 -5.52
N TYR A 653 -23.16 67.49 -4.59
CA TYR A 653 -23.32 66.07 -4.32
C TYR A 653 -24.77 65.66 -3.96
N SER A 654 -25.60 65.47 -4.99
CA SER A 654 -26.67 64.48 -5.06
C SER A 654 -27.09 64.33 -6.52
N ALA A 655 -27.14 63.08 -6.99
CA ALA A 655 -27.59 62.60 -8.31
C ALA A 655 -26.56 62.54 -9.46
N LYS A 656 -26.64 61.42 -10.18
CA LYS A 656 -25.88 61.03 -11.38
C LYS A 656 -26.07 62.07 -12.50
N PRO A 657 -25.00 62.61 -13.12
CA PRO A 657 -25.16 63.46 -14.29
C PRO A 657 -25.40 62.57 -15.53
N SER A 658 -26.59 62.68 -16.15
CA SER A 658 -26.89 62.07 -17.45
C SER A 658 -26.81 63.13 -18.55
N VAL A 659 -26.01 62.89 -19.58
CA VAL A 659 -26.03 63.70 -20.81
C VAL A 659 -26.99 63.03 -21.79
N THR A 660 -27.99 63.77 -22.28
CA THR A 660 -28.98 63.29 -23.25
C THR A 660 -28.93 64.12 -24.53
N GLY A 661 -28.65 63.47 -25.66
CA GLY A 661 -28.72 64.06 -27.00
C GLY A 661 -27.74 63.36 -27.96
N TRP A 662 -28.27 62.55 -28.88
CA TRP A 662 -27.50 62.00 -30.00
C TRP A 662 -27.99 62.64 -31.29
N ALA A 663 -27.09 63.23 -32.06
CA ALA A 663 -27.31 63.54 -33.47
C ALA A 663 -26.40 62.63 -34.31
N ASN A 664 -27.01 61.97 -35.29
CA ASN A 664 -26.43 60.88 -36.04
C ASN A 664 -25.39 61.39 -37.05
N SER A 665 -24.12 61.00 -36.89
CA SER A 665 -23.08 61.12 -37.92
C SER A 665 -22.32 59.80 -37.96
N GLY A 666 -22.46 59.05 -39.06
CA GLY A 666 -22.10 57.63 -39.20
C GLY A 666 -20.63 57.22 -39.08
N ASP A 667 -19.79 58.00 -38.39
CA ASP A 667 -18.44 57.60 -37.99
C ASP A 667 -18.34 57.73 -36.47
N GLY A 668 -17.97 56.64 -35.79
CA GLY A 668 -18.02 56.49 -34.32
C GLY A 668 -17.59 57.74 -33.54
N GLY A 669 -18.54 58.37 -32.84
CA GLY A 669 -18.32 59.60 -32.08
C GLY A 669 -17.35 59.41 -30.90
N SER A 670 -16.34 60.27 -30.82
CA SER A 670 -15.47 60.40 -29.65
C SER A 670 -15.95 61.56 -28.79
N PHE A 671 -16.12 61.32 -27.49
CA PHE A 671 -16.54 62.32 -26.50
C PHE A 671 -15.36 62.74 -25.63
N ARG A 672 -15.32 64.03 -25.27
CA ARG A 672 -14.37 64.59 -24.31
C ARG A 672 -15.12 65.03 -23.05
N ALA A 673 -14.62 64.63 -21.88
CA ALA A 673 -15.11 65.10 -20.59
C ALA A 673 -13.95 65.67 -19.77
N ASP A 674 -14.09 66.91 -19.31
CA ASP A 674 -13.09 67.63 -18.50
C ASP A 674 -13.53 67.69 -17.02
N PHE A 675 -12.66 67.34 -16.08
CA PHE A 675 -12.95 67.34 -14.63
C PHE A 675 -12.05 68.35 -13.89
N LEU A 676 -12.64 69.32 -13.17
CA LEU A 676 -11.91 70.42 -12.52
C LEU A 676 -11.83 70.25 -10.99
N THR A 677 -10.62 70.31 -10.40
CA THR A 677 -10.43 70.01 -8.97
C THR A 677 -9.41 70.95 -8.28
N ALA A 678 -9.74 71.34 -7.04
CA ALA A 678 -9.33 72.46 -6.12
C ALA A 678 -7.96 73.22 -6.24
N ARG A 679 -7.78 74.30 -5.45
CA ARG A 679 -6.60 75.22 -5.38
C ARG A 679 -6.01 75.31 -3.95
N LEU A 680 -4.68 75.45 -3.82
CA LEU A 680 -3.95 75.70 -2.55
C LEU A 680 -4.16 77.14 -2.03
N GLY A 681 -4.65 77.26 -0.78
CA GLY A 681 -4.71 78.51 -0.02
C GLY A 681 -4.32 78.26 1.44
N SER A 682 -3.31 78.99 1.90
CA SER A 682 -2.71 78.95 3.24
C SER A 682 -3.69 79.20 4.40
N GLY A 683 -3.66 78.35 5.43
CA GLY A 683 -4.23 78.64 6.75
C GLY A 683 -4.59 77.39 7.55
N GLY A 684 -3.85 77.10 8.63
CA GLY A 684 -4.11 75.98 9.54
C GLY A 684 -5.30 76.19 10.48
N ILE A 685 -5.57 75.19 11.35
CA ILE A 685 -5.88 75.25 12.80
C ILE A 685 -6.10 73.80 13.31
N GLY A 686 -5.70 73.53 14.57
CA GLY A 686 -5.57 72.21 15.21
C GLY A 686 -6.84 71.56 15.76
N GLY A 687 -6.66 70.38 16.38
CA GLY A 687 -7.69 69.68 17.16
C GLY A 687 -7.36 68.21 17.42
N ALA A 688 -6.95 67.87 18.64
CA ALA A 688 -6.58 66.53 19.09
C ALA A 688 -7.77 65.55 19.15
N LEU A 689 -7.51 64.22 19.08
CA LEU A 689 -8.05 63.18 19.97
C LEU A 689 -7.54 61.77 19.60
N ASN A 690 -6.84 61.15 20.56
CA ASN A 690 -6.71 59.73 20.91
C ASN A 690 -6.96 58.60 19.89
N GLY A 691 -5.99 57.68 19.83
CA GLY A 691 -6.29 56.23 19.86
C GLY A 691 -5.52 55.36 18.87
N ALA A 692 -4.77 54.41 19.42
CA ALA A 692 -4.12 53.25 18.80
C ALA A 692 -2.82 53.50 18.03
N GLU A 693 -1.71 53.05 18.64
CA GLU A 693 -0.53 52.64 17.87
C GLU A 693 -0.89 51.48 16.92
N PRO A 694 -0.50 51.54 15.64
CA PRO A 694 -0.37 50.35 14.82
C PRO A 694 1.11 49.98 14.72
N THR A 695 1.42 48.84 15.34
CA THR A 695 2.58 47.98 15.12
C THR A 695 3.23 48.20 13.74
N ALA A 696 4.44 48.77 13.75
CA ALA A 696 5.28 48.87 12.56
C ALA A 696 5.58 47.47 12.03
N ASN A 697 5.13 47.17 10.81
CA ASN A 697 5.63 46.00 10.07
C ASN A 697 7.09 46.29 9.67
N PRO A 698 8.09 45.51 10.13
CA PRO A 698 9.48 45.76 9.80
C PRO A 698 9.71 45.64 8.28
N VAL A 699 10.39 46.64 7.70
CA VAL A 699 10.81 46.62 6.29
C VAL A 699 11.91 45.55 6.14
N SER A 700 11.65 44.51 5.35
CA SER A 700 12.64 43.48 5.02
C SER A 700 13.08 43.59 3.55
N VAL A 701 14.38 43.51 3.30
CA VAL A 701 14.97 43.71 1.97
C VAL A 701 15.82 42.50 1.60
N THR A 702 15.62 41.95 0.41
CA THR A 702 16.44 40.86 -0.15
C THR A 702 17.12 41.34 -1.42
N LEU A 703 18.44 41.21 -1.47
CA LEU A 703 19.25 41.43 -2.67
C LEU A 703 19.33 40.14 -3.49
N VAL A 704 19.14 40.25 -4.80
CA VAL A 704 19.28 39.16 -5.77
C VAL A 704 20.33 39.57 -6.80
N ALA A 705 21.44 38.83 -6.83
CA ALA A 705 22.48 38.94 -7.85
C ALA A 705 22.37 37.79 -8.86
N SER A 706 22.79 38.00 -10.11
CA SER A 706 22.95 36.91 -11.07
C SER A 706 23.96 35.86 -10.57
N PRO A 707 23.72 34.54 -10.74
CA PRO A 707 24.43 33.48 -10.01
C PRO A 707 25.92 33.28 -10.33
N SER A 708 26.49 33.96 -11.33
CA SER A 708 27.92 33.96 -11.65
C SER A 708 28.22 35.14 -12.57
N VAL A 709 29.28 35.89 -12.29
CA VAL A 709 29.69 37.04 -13.12
C VAL A 709 31.13 36.91 -13.57
N SER A 710 31.35 36.87 -14.88
CA SER A 710 32.68 37.05 -15.48
C SER A 710 33.10 38.52 -15.41
N PRO A 711 34.40 38.85 -15.51
CA PRO A 711 34.86 40.23 -15.51
C PRO A 711 34.17 41.02 -16.61
N GLY A 712 33.26 41.94 -16.24
CA GLY A 712 32.54 42.75 -17.22
C GLY A 712 31.23 43.35 -16.74
N LEU A 713 30.22 42.55 -16.36
CA LEU A 713 28.84 43.04 -16.20
C LEU A 713 27.97 42.16 -15.27
N ALA A 714 27.46 42.71 -14.16
CA ALA A 714 26.45 42.08 -13.28
C ALA A 714 25.17 42.93 -13.16
N ASN A 715 24.00 42.30 -12.98
CA ASN A 715 22.78 43.00 -12.56
C ASN A 715 22.43 42.61 -11.12
N LEU A 716 22.22 43.62 -10.26
CA LEU A 716 21.74 43.49 -8.89
C LEU A 716 20.32 44.01 -8.83
N SER A 717 19.41 43.26 -8.21
CA SER A 717 18.03 43.73 -7.97
C SER A 717 17.64 43.55 -6.50
N ALA A 718 16.81 44.43 -5.98
CA ALA A 718 16.33 44.41 -4.60
C ALA A 718 14.82 44.17 -4.56
N LYS A 719 14.38 43.20 -3.76
CA LYS A 719 12.96 42.95 -3.48
C LYS A 719 12.66 43.37 -2.04
N VAL A 720 11.63 44.19 -1.84
CA VAL A 720 11.22 44.71 -0.52
C VAL A 720 9.89 44.08 -0.14
N VAL A 721 9.78 43.62 1.11
CA VAL A 721 8.56 43.06 1.69
C VAL A 721 8.33 43.75 3.05
N GLY A 722 7.18 44.42 3.20
CA GLY A 722 6.84 45.25 4.36
C GLY A 722 7.26 46.73 4.21
N GLY A 723 6.65 47.63 4.98
CA GLY A 723 6.86 49.10 4.90
C GLY A 723 5.81 49.86 4.08
N MET A 724 5.78 51.19 4.24
CA MET A 724 4.89 52.07 3.45
C MET A 724 5.65 52.68 2.26
N ALA A 725 5.32 52.26 1.04
CA ALA A 725 5.82 52.86 -0.20
C ALA A 725 5.46 54.36 -0.28
N PRO A 726 6.26 55.21 -0.96
CA PRO A 726 7.38 54.87 -1.82
C PRO A 726 8.67 54.54 -1.07
N PHE A 727 9.42 53.57 -1.59
CA PHE A 727 10.76 53.21 -1.10
C PHE A 727 11.83 53.91 -1.93
N SER A 728 12.83 54.51 -1.29
CA SER A 728 14.05 54.98 -1.96
C SER A 728 15.15 53.94 -1.83
N TYR A 729 15.78 53.57 -2.96
CA TYR A 729 16.84 52.56 -3.02
C TYR A 729 18.19 53.24 -3.26
N THR A 730 19.13 53.05 -2.34
CA THR A 730 20.54 53.47 -2.52
C THR A 730 21.40 52.23 -2.63
N PHE A 731 21.94 51.96 -3.81
CA PHE A 731 22.90 50.89 -4.04
C PHE A 731 24.33 51.42 -3.88
N SER A 732 25.17 50.70 -3.13
CA SER A 732 26.58 51.03 -2.96
C SER A 732 27.46 49.78 -3.05
N GLY A 733 28.66 49.95 -3.61
CA GLY A 733 29.62 48.89 -3.89
C GLY A 733 30.52 49.29 -5.09
N PRO A 734 31.63 48.60 -5.32
CA PRO A 734 32.55 48.94 -6.41
C PRO A 734 31.87 48.75 -7.78
N GLY A 735 31.97 49.76 -8.65
CA GLY A 735 31.50 49.67 -10.04
C GLY A 735 29.98 49.78 -10.27
N VAL A 736 29.20 50.14 -9.26
CA VAL A 736 27.72 50.23 -9.34
C VAL A 736 27.26 51.49 -10.09
N SER A 737 26.33 51.31 -11.03
CA SER A 737 25.60 52.34 -11.77
C SER A 737 24.10 52.03 -11.73
N THR A 738 23.28 52.96 -11.24
CA THR A 738 21.83 52.76 -11.08
C THR A 738 21.10 52.84 -12.42
N THR A 739 20.31 51.82 -12.75
CA THR A 739 19.43 51.81 -13.94
C THR A 739 18.00 51.55 -13.49
N ALA A 740 17.17 52.59 -13.49
CA ALA A 740 15.72 52.57 -13.28
C ALA A 740 15.18 51.64 -12.15
N GLY A 741 14.83 52.23 -11.00
CA GLY A 741 14.06 51.56 -9.95
C GLY A 741 14.89 50.68 -9.01
N ASN A 742 14.33 49.54 -8.59
CA ASN A 742 14.92 48.59 -7.63
C ASN A 742 16.04 47.71 -8.22
N THR A 743 16.68 48.13 -9.30
CA THR A 743 17.74 47.40 -10.01
C THR A 743 18.96 48.29 -10.27
N ALA A 744 20.17 47.76 -10.09
CA ALA A 744 21.43 48.45 -10.38
C ALA A 744 22.33 47.57 -11.26
N ARG A 745 23.03 48.20 -12.19
CA ARG A 745 24.00 47.57 -13.09
C ARG A 745 25.41 47.76 -12.54
N VAL A 746 26.24 46.73 -12.59
CA VAL A 746 27.61 46.77 -12.06
C VAL A 746 28.60 46.55 -13.19
N THR A 747 29.59 47.42 -13.28
CA THR A 747 30.65 47.42 -14.32
C THR A 747 32.03 47.43 -13.69
N SER A 748 33.03 46.87 -14.36
CA SER A 748 34.46 46.98 -13.98
C SER A 748 34.84 46.36 -12.63
N LEU A 749 34.33 45.17 -12.33
CA LEU A 749 34.61 44.47 -11.07
C LEU A 749 35.98 43.76 -11.09
N THR A 750 36.77 43.97 -10.03
CA THR A 750 38.01 43.24 -9.76
C THR A 750 37.73 41.90 -9.07
N ALA A 751 38.59 40.93 -9.34
CA ALA A 751 38.66 39.65 -8.65
C ALA A 751 38.54 39.77 -7.11
N GLY A 752 37.75 38.92 -6.47
CA GLY A 752 37.56 38.85 -5.03
C GLY A 752 36.11 38.97 -4.58
N VAL A 753 35.89 38.90 -3.28
CA VAL A 753 34.57 39.13 -2.68
C VAL A 753 34.28 40.63 -2.70
N GLN A 754 33.28 41.03 -3.48
CA GLN A 754 32.82 42.42 -3.56
C GLN A 754 31.54 42.56 -2.75
N LEU A 755 31.53 43.47 -1.79
CA LEU A 755 30.37 43.76 -0.96
C LEU A 755 29.51 44.80 -1.66
N PHE A 756 28.24 44.47 -1.83
CA PHE A 756 27.21 45.38 -2.29
C PHE A 756 26.17 45.54 -1.20
N SER A 757 25.80 46.77 -0.91
CA SER A 757 24.69 47.05 -0.03
C SER A 757 23.60 47.80 -0.78
N VAL A 758 22.35 47.48 -0.46
CA VAL A 758 21.20 48.32 -0.79
C VAL A 758 20.61 48.80 0.51
N THR A 759 20.49 50.12 0.62
CA THR A 759 19.76 50.77 1.70
C THR A 759 18.41 51.20 1.15
N VAL A 760 17.35 50.69 1.74
CA VAL A 760 15.97 51.02 1.40
C VAL A 760 15.41 51.87 2.53
N THR A 761 14.91 53.06 2.19
CA THR A 761 14.22 53.95 3.14
C THR A 761 12.76 54.09 2.71
N ASP A 762 11.83 53.87 3.62
CA ASP A 762 10.40 54.08 3.37
C ASP A 762 9.96 55.51 3.72
N ALA A 763 8.69 55.84 3.46
CA ALA A 763 8.15 57.19 3.65
C ALA A 763 8.11 57.67 5.12
N VAL A 764 8.37 56.80 6.11
CA VAL A 764 8.42 57.12 7.56
C VAL A 764 9.85 57.20 8.10
N SER A 765 10.86 57.24 7.23
CA SER A 765 12.31 57.26 7.56
C SER A 765 12.85 55.95 8.17
N GLN A 766 12.13 54.83 8.02
CA GLN A 766 12.66 53.54 8.47
C GLN A 766 13.65 52.98 7.44
N THR A 767 14.87 52.73 7.89
CA THR A 767 15.99 52.32 7.03
C THR A 767 16.26 50.83 7.17
N ALA A 768 16.15 50.08 6.08
CA ALA A 768 16.53 48.67 6.02
C ALA A 768 17.71 48.50 5.04
N THR A 769 18.84 48.02 5.56
CA THR A 769 20.04 47.75 4.75
C THR A 769 20.21 46.26 4.57
N ALA A 770 20.21 45.80 3.32
CA ALA A 770 20.64 44.46 2.96
C ALA A 770 22.04 44.53 2.37
N ILE A 771 22.93 43.64 2.81
CA ILE A 771 24.28 43.49 2.26
C ILE A 771 24.35 42.10 1.62
N THR A 772 24.76 42.06 0.35
CA THR A 772 25.11 40.82 -0.33
C THR A 772 26.58 40.88 -0.72
N SER A 773 27.31 39.81 -0.43
CA SER A 773 28.62 39.58 -1.04
C SER A 773 28.40 38.93 -2.40
N VAL A 774 28.92 39.53 -3.46
CA VAL A 774 29.06 38.86 -4.76
C VAL A 774 30.54 38.53 -4.93
N THR A 775 30.85 37.24 -5.00
CA THR A 775 32.20 36.79 -5.32
C THR A 775 32.42 36.97 -6.81
N VAL A 776 33.29 37.93 -7.15
CA VAL A 776 33.74 38.15 -8.52
C VAL A 776 34.98 37.31 -8.71
N THR A 777 34.86 36.16 -9.35
CA THR A 777 36.00 35.27 -9.57
C THR A 777 36.93 35.89 -10.60
N GLY A 778 38.08 36.40 -10.15
CA GLY A 778 39.25 36.49 -10.99
C GLY A 778 40.37 35.69 -10.34
N GLY A 779 40.84 34.66 -11.04
CA GLY A 779 41.92 33.81 -10.55
C GLY A 779 41.47 32.47 -9.97
N ALA A 780 40.80 31.65 -10.77
CA ALA A 780 41.08 30.21 -10.98
C ALA A 780 39.97 29.69 -11.90
N ALA A 781 40.35 29.03 -12.99
CA ALA A 781 39.44 28.52 -14.00
C ALA A 781 38.37 27.56 -13.41
N ASP A 782 37.12 27.68 -13.87
CA ASP A 782 36.15 26.58 -14.04
C ASP A 782 36.02 25.51 -12.94
N CYS A 783 35.77 25.88 -11.66
CA CYS A 783 35.58 24.83 -10.63
C CYS A 783 34.33 24.93 -9.73
N GLY A 784 33.39 25.85 -9.98
CA GLY A 784 31.97 25.72 -9.58
C GLY A 784 31.61 25.77 -8.09
N ASN A 785 31.96 26.84 -7.35
CA ASN A 785 31.48 27.08 -5.98
C ASN A 785 30.17 27.90 -5.94
N TYR A 786 29.33 27.72 -4.92
CA TYR A 786 28.08 28.47 -4.69
C TYR A 786 27.92 28.92 -3.23
N PHE A 787 28.07 30.23 -2.95
CA PHE A 787 28.04 30.79 -1.59
C PHE A 787 26.95 31.85 -1.42
N VAL A 788 26.13 31.70 -0.38
CA VAL A 788 24.98 32.58 -0.07
C VAL A 788 24.86 32.80 1.44
N GLY A 789 25.05 34.03 1.90
CA GLY A 789 24.98 34.43 3.32
C GLY A 789 26.18 35.24 3.78
N VAL A 790 26.01 36.09 4.81
CA VAL A 790 27.11 36.93 5.34
C VAL A 790 28.23 36.03 5.87
N GLY A 791 29.46 36.20 5.35
CA GLY A 791 30.63 35.41 5.75
C GLY A 791 30.68 33.99 5.18
N ALA A 792 29.73 33.59 4.32
CA ALA A 792 29.74 32.25 3.73
C ALA A 792 30.95 32.07 2.79
N GLY A 793 31.76 31.03 3.03
CA GLY A 793 32.97 30.74 2.24
C GLY A 793 34.06 31.82 2.27
N TYR A 794 34.05 32.73 3.25
CA TYR A 794 34.87 33.95 3.27
C TYR A 794 36.37 33.71 3.05
N ALA A 795 36.95 32.69 3.69
CA ALA A 795 38.38 32.41 3.62
C ALA A 795 38.80 31.54 2.41
N ASN A 796 37.88 31.20 1.49
CA ASN A 796 38.18 30.29 0.38
C ASN A 796 39.15 30.94 -0.62
N THR A 797 40.30 30.29 -0.85
CA THR A 797 41.33 30.77 -1.78
C THR A 797 41.48 29.86 -3.00
N THR A 798 41.56 28.54 -2.79
CA THR A 798 41.76 27.55 -3.86
C THR A 798 40.75 26.40 -3.84
N GLY A 799 39.76 26.45 -2.94
CA GLY A 799 38.76 25.39 -2.82
C GLY A 799 37.75 25.42 -3.98
N CYS A 800 37.29 24.26 -4.42
CA CYS A 800 36.49 24.06 -5.63
C CYS A 800 35.27 23.17 -5.39
N GLY A 801 34.15 23.41 -6.09
CA GLY A 801 32.94 22.57 -6.03
C GLY A 801 32.14 22.65 -4.72
N ASN A 802 32.32 23.70 -3.92
CA ASN A 802 31.69 23.84 -2.60
C ASN A 802 30.35 24.59 -2.67
N VAL A 803 29.41 24.21 -1.82
CA VAL A 803 28.14 24.91 -1.58
C VAL A 803 28.13 25.41 -0.14
N ALA A 804 27.89 26.70 0.11
CA ALA A 804 27.72 27.25 1.46
C ALA A 804 26.51 28.18 1.54
N LEU A 805 25.48 27.82 2.31
CA LEU A 805 24.22 28.54 2.44
C LEU A 805 23.93 28.84 3.93
N GLY A 806 24.03 30.10 4.33
CA GLY A 806 23.75 30.57 5.68
C GLY A 806 24.86 31.46 6.27
N PRO A 807 24.56 32.29 7.28
CA PRO A 807 25.57 33.12 7.94
C PRO A 807 26.76 32.30 8.45
N ASN A 808 27.96 32.69 8.03
CA ASN A 808 29.25 32.07 8.34
C ASN A 808 29.36 30.56 8.01
N ALA A 809 28.54 30.06 7.09
CA ALA A 809 28.67 28.69 6.60
C ALA A 809 30.00 28.50 5.85
N GLY A 810 30.80 27.51 6.24
CA GLY A 810 32.12 27.24 5.64
C GLY A 810 33.11 28.41 5.73
N TYR A 811 32.98 29.30 6.72
CA TYR A 811 33.72 30.56 6.82
C TYR A 811 35.24 30.39 6.64
N SER A 812 35.84 29.41 7.30
CA SER A 812 37.30 29.16 7.30
C SER A 812 37.77 28.17 6.21
N ASN A 813 36.91 27.77 5.26
CA ASN A 813 37.27 26.77 4.27
C ASN A 813 38.20 27.34 3.18
N MET A 814 39.50 27.32 3.44
CA MET A 814 40.52 27.91 2.58
C MET A 814 40.81 27.08 1.31
N THR A 815 40.98 25.77 1.45
CA THR A 815 41.46 24.88 0.36
C THR A 815 40.60 23.63 0.15
N GLY A 816 39.57 23.41 0.98
CA GLY A 816 38.73 22.21 0.91
C GLY A 816 37.82 22.23 -0.33
N ASN A 817 37.64 21.07 -0.94
CA ASN A 817 36.85 20.89 -2.16
C ASN A 817 35.55 20.12 -1.90
N GLN A 818 34.56 20.29 -2.78
CA GLN A 818 33.36 19.44 -2.90
C GLN A 818 32.51 19.32 -1.62
N SER A 819 32.52 20.34 -0.76
CA SER A 819 31.78 20.32 0.49
C SER A 819 30.49 21.13 0.42
N THR A 820 29.43 20.65 1.07
CA THR A 820 28.12 21.31 1.18
C THR A 820 27.88 21.72 2.63
N PHE A 821 27.74 23.02 2.90
CA PHE A 821 27.46 23.59 4.22
C PHE A 821 26.14 24.36 4.17
N VAL A 822 25.10 23.91 4.87
CA VAL A 822 23.77 24.55 4.86
C VAL A 822 23.31 24.79 6.29
N GLY A 823 23.12 26.05 6.67
CA GLY A 823 22.70 26.47 8.01
C GLY A 823 23.69 27.44 8.66
N SER A 824 23.20 28.17 9.67
CA SER A 824 24.04 29.17 10.35
C SER A 824 25.20 28.49 11.09
N TRP A 825 26.43 28.94 10.83
CA TRP A 825 27.67 28.40 11.37
C TRP A 825 27.98 26.93 11.00
N ALA A 826 27.35 26.40 9.95
CA ALA A 826 27.65 25.06 9.45
C ALA A 826 29.11 25.00 8.96
N GLY A 827 29.91 24.09 9.54
CA GLY A 827 31.32 23.90 9.17
C GLY A 827 32.21 25.14 9.30
N PHE A 828 31.96 26.03 10.28
CA PHE A 828 32.66 27.32 10.40
C PHE A 828 34.19 27.21 10.35
N PHE A 829 34.79 26.23 11.05
CA PHE A 829 36.24 26.00 11.08
C PHE A 829 36.73 24.98 10.04
N SER A 830 35.84 24.47 9.18
CA SER A 830 36.15 23.35 8.28
C SER A 830 37.03 23.78 7.13
N SER A 831 38.17 23.11 7.00
CA SER A 831 39.07 23.14 5.84
C SER A 831 39.18 21.77 5.16
N GLY A 832 38.34 20.81 5.56
CA GLY A 832 38.26 19.46 4.99
C GLY A 832 37.48 19.43 3.67
N GLN A 833 37.63 18.34 2.94
CA GLN A 833 37.00 18.11 1.64
C GLN A 833 35.88 17.06 1.70
N ALA A 834 34.97 17.15 0.74
CA ALA A 834 33.84 16.23 0.53
C ALA A 834 32.94 16.05 1.78
N ASN A 835 32.75 17.11 2.55
CA ASN A 835 31.86 17.10 3.72
C ASN A 835 30.44 17.58 3.35
N THR A 836 29.40 16.97 3.91
CA THR A 836 28.00 17.43 3.77
C THR A 836 27.44 17.75 5.14
N PHE A 837 27.37 19.03 5.49
CA PHE A 837 26.90 19.54 6.78
C PHE A 837 25.62 20.36 6.62
N VAL A 838 24.53 19.94 7.25
CA VAL A 838 23.23 20.59 7.14
C VAL A 838 22.59 20.75 8.54
N GLY A 839 22.41 21.99 9.01
CA GLY A 839 21.86 22.28 10.34
C GLY A 839 22.46 23.51 11.02
N TYR A 840 22.00 23.83 12.24
CA TYR A 840 22.58 24.90 13.05
C TYR A 840 23.84 24.42 13.79
N LYS A 841 24.98 25.11 13.61
CA LYS A 841 26.29 24.77 14.23
C LYS A 841 26.73 23.31 14.01
N VAL A 842 26.27 22.70 12.92
CA VAL A 842 26.67 21.37 12.49
C VAL A 842 28.14 21.36 12.09
N GLY A 843 28.92 20.38 12.58
CA GLY A 843 30.35 20.26 12.29
C GLY A 843 31.18 21.51 12.61
N LEU A 844 30.74 22.36 13.54
CA LEU A 844 31.32 23.69 13.79
C LEU A 844 32.85 23.67 13.92
N ASN A 845 33.36 22.74 14.74
CA ASN A 845 34.78 22.64 15.08
C ASN A 845 35.56 21.67 14.19
N THR A 846 34.96 21.16 13.11
CA THR A 846 35.69 20.30 12.16
C THR A 846 36.75 21.14 11.49
N THR A 847 38.00 20.68 11.51
CA THR A 847 39.14 21.32 10.87
C THR A 847 39.48 20.56 9.60
N THR A 848 40.34 19.55 9.66
CA THR A 848 40.82 18.78 8.49
C THR A 848 40.08 17.45 8.27
N GLY A 849 39.03 17.16 9.04
CA GLY A 849 38.19 15.97 8.84
C GLY A 849 37.49 15.98 7.49
N ASN A 850 37.60 14.87 6.75
CA ASN A 850 37.09 14.74 5.37
C ASN A 850 35.97 13.70 5.27
N PHE A 851 35.17 13.76 4.20
CA PHE A 851 34.15 12.74 3.87
C PHE A 851 33.06 12.55 4.93
N ASN A 852 32.77 13.56 5.74
CA ASN A 852 31.76 13.49 6.78
C ASN A 852 30.38 13.94 6.29
N THR A 853 29.32 13.26 6.70
CA THR A 853 27.92 13.66 6.43
C THR A 853 27.21 13.92 7.76
N PHE A 854 27.00 15.19 8.11
CA PHE A 854 26.33 15.60 9.35
C PHE A 854 25.02 16.34 9.03
N LEU A 855 23.90 15.89 9.59
CA LEU A 855 22.58 16.51 9.40
C LEU A 855 21.84 16.60 10.74
N GLY A 856 21.47 17.81 11.15
CA GLY A 856 20.81 18.10 12.43
C GLY A 856 21.48 19.22 13.21
N THR A 857 20.76 19.77 14.18
CA THR A 857 21.29 20.80 15.09
C THR A 857 22.43 20.22 15.93
N LEU A 858 23.60 20.88 15.96
CA LEU A 858 24.79 20.46 16.71
C LEU A 858 25.36 19.06 16.36
N ALA A 859 24.92 18.45 15.25
CA ALA A 859 25.49 17.17 14.82
C ALA A 859 26.99 17.32 14.53
N GLY A 860 27.83 16.44 15.09
CA GLY A 860 29.29 16.50 14.95
C GLY A 860 29.95 17.78 15.48
N LEU A 861 29.31 18.54 16.37
CA LEU A 861 29.78 19.86 16.85
C LEU A 861 31.28 19.90 17.20
N ASN A 862 31.77 18.92 17.97
CA ASN A 862 33.16 18.87 18.46
C ASN A 862 34.09 18.02 17.58
N ASN A 863 33.63 17.48 16.46
CA ASN A 863 34.50 16.73 15.55
C ASN A 863 35.57 17.67 15.04
N THR A 864 36.85 17.30 15.14
CA THR A 864 38.01 18.11 14.69
C THR A 864 38.62 17.49 13.43
N ILE A 865 39.30 16.36 13.58
CA ILE A 865 40.01 15.64 12.49
C ILE A 865 39.31 14.34 12.06
N GLY A 866 38.26 13.94 12.77
CA GLY A 866 37.49 12.73 12.45
C GLY A 866 36.92 12.78 11.03
N SER A 867 37.06 11.69 10.30
CA SER A 867 36.75 11.56 8.88
C SER A 867 35.83 10.36 8.60
N ALA A 868 35.12 10.42 7.47
CA ALA A 868 34.22 9.37 6.99
C ALA A 868 33.08 9.02 7.97
N ASN A 869 32.61 9.98 8.77
CA ASN A 869 31.52 9.78 9.72
C ASN A 869 30.15 10.20 9.13
N VAL A 870 29.08 9.52 9.54
CA VAL A 870 27.69 9.87 9.21
C VAL A 870 26.92 10.14 10.49
N PHE A 871 26.59 11.39 10.79
CA PHE A 871 25.83 11.79 11.99
C PHE A 871 24.51 12.44 11.60
N LEU A 872 23.38 11.84 11.97
CA LEU A 872 22.05 12.33 11.64
C LEU A 872 21.18 12.42 12.89
N GLY A 873 20.66 13.60 13.20
CA GLY A 873 19.80 13.88 14.35
C GLY A 873 20.35 14.98 15.25
N ASP A 874 19.49 15.53 16.12
CA ASP A 874 19.91 16.57 17.07
C ASP A 874 21.04 16.06 17.99
N SER A 875 22.14 16.79 18.00
CA SER A 875 23.36 16.51 18.77
C SER A 875 23.99 15.12 18.48
N ALA A 876 23.67 14.47 17.36
CA ALA A 876 24.26 13.19 16.98
C ALA A 876 25.79 13.32 16.80
N GLY A 877 26.56 12.47 17.46
CA GLY A 877 28.03 12.52 17.45
C GLY A 877 28.64 13.83 17.96
N SER A 878 27.88 14.68 18.67
CA SER A 878 28.36 16.00 19.10
C SER A 878 29.61 15.95 19.98
N ALA A 879 29.86 14.82 20.66
CA ALA A 879 31.02 14.60 21.52
C ALA A 879 32.18 13.85 20.84
N ASN A 880 32.03 13.40 19.58
CA ASN A 880 33.11 12.75 18.84
C ASN A 880 34.10 13.82 18.36
N GLU A 881 35.34 13.76 18.81
CA GLU A 881 36.41 14.70 18.46
C GLU A 881 37.31 14.19 17.34
N VAL A 882 37.66 12.89 17.37
CA VAL A 882 38.70 12.30 16.50
C VAL A 882 38.30 10.97 15.84
N GLY A 883 37.19 10.36 16.25
CA GLY A 883 36.78 9.06 15.73
C GLY A 883 36.42 9.09 14.24
N ASN A 884 36.76 8.01 13.54
CA ASN A 884 36.54 7.86 12.10
C ASN A 884 35.55 6.74 11.78
N ASN A 885 34.94 6.79 10.60
CA ASN A 885 34.05 5.72 10.08
C ASN A 885 32.90 5.36 11.02
N ASN A 886 32.36 6.32 11.78
CA ASN A 886 31.22 6.09 12.66
C ASN A 886 29.90 6.46 12.00
N VAL A 887 28.83 5.73 12.29
CA VAL A 887 27.48 6.00 11.82
C VAL A 887 26.56 6.19 13.03
N TYR A 888 26.18 7.43 13.34
CA TYR A 888 25.30 7.77 14.46
C TYR A 888 23.98 8.39 13.96
N LEU A 889 22.87 7.68 14.15
CA LEU A 889 21.55 8.03 13.63
C LEU A 889 20.55 8.10 14.78
N GLY A 890 20.04 9.29 15.09
CA GLY A 890 19.05 9.56 16.15
C GLY A 890 19.50 10.66 17.10
N THR A 891 18.54 11.32 17.76
CA THR A 891 18.82 12.37 18.75
C THR A 891 19.77 11.85 19.82
N ASN A 892 20.89 12.55 20.03
CA ASN A 892 21.92 12.22 21.01
C ASN A 892 22.64 10.87 20.79
N ALA A 893 22.52 10.24 19.62
CA ALA A 893 23.27 9.03 19.29
C ALA A 893 24.78 9.31 19.29
N GLY A 894 25.57 8.48 19.95
CA GLY A 894 27.03 8.66 20.10
C GLY A 894 27.44 9.94 20.84
N ASN A 895 26.51 10.65 21.48
CA ASN A 895 26.80 11.91 22.17
C ASN A 895 27.12 11.68 23.66
N GLY A 896 28.32 11.19 23.96
CA GLY A 896 28.76 11.04 25.34
C GLY A 896 30.24 11.34 25.51
N ALA A 897 30.63 11.68 26.74
CA ALA A 897 32.02 12.00 27.04
C ALA A 897 32.94 10.82 26.67
N GLY A 898 33.98 11.10 25.88
CA GLY A 898 34.97 10.10 25.46
C GLY A 898 34.51 9.15 24.35
N VAL A 899 33.38 9.40 23.68
CA VAL A 899 32.94 8.62 22.50
C VAL A 899 33.76 9.04 21.26
N ASN A 900 35.04 8.65 21.27
CA ASN A 900 36.05 8.99 20.26
C ASN A 900 36.58 7.78 19.46
N GLY A 901 36.00 6.61 19.69
CA GLY A 901 36.39 5.39 18.97
C GLY A 901 35.94 5.39 17.51
N SER A 902 36.48 4.47 16.71
CA SER A 902 36.23 4.39 15.27
C SER A 902 35.47 3.12 14.87
N ASN A 903 34.87 3.15 13.68
CA ASN A 903 34.12 2.04 13.06
C ASN A 903 32.88 1.61 13.86
N ASN A 904 32.21 2.53 14.56
CA ASN A 904 31.03 2.20 15.35
C ASN A 904 29.73 2.59 14.65
N VAL A 905 28.69 1.80 14.87
CA VAL A 905 27.31 2.07 14.42
C VAL A 905 26.44 2.29 15.65
N SER A 906 25.68 3.38 15.70
CA SER A 906 24.70 3.68 16.77
C SER A 906 23.42 4.22 16.16
N LEU A 907 22.35 3.42 16.17
CA LEU A 907 21.08 3.70 15.53
C LEU A 907 19.98 3.74 16.60
N GLY A 908 19.29 4.86 16.75
CA GLY A 908 18.27 5.10 17.76
C GLY A 908 18.64 6.22 18.73
N SER A 909 17.64 6.90 19.29
CA SER A 909 17.88 8.00 20.21
C SER A 909 18.66 7.52 21.45
N GLU A 910 19.66 8.30 21.86
CA GLU A 910 20.55 8.02 22.99
C GLU A 910 21.38 6.71 22.88
N SER A 911 21.44 6.08 21.71
CA SER A 911 22.27 4.88 21.47
C SER A 911 23.76 5.23 21.45
N GLY A 912 24.62 4.32 21.90
CA GLY A 912 26.08 4.48 21.85
C GLY A 912 26.69 5.59 22.71
N ARG A 913 25.89 6.35 23.47
CA ARG A 913 26.37 7.42 24.37
C ARG A 913 27.40 6.96 25.40
N SER A 914 27.38 5.68 25.77
CA SER A 914 28.34 5.12 26.74
C SER A 914 29.54 4.42 26.07
N ASN A 915 29.68 4.48 24.74
CA ASN A 915 30.73 3.78 23.97
C ASN A 915 32.08 4.51 24.01
N GLN A 916 32.61 4.73 25.21
CA GLN A 916 33.85 5.48 25.40
C GLN A 916 35.03 4.74 24.76
N ASN A 917 35.70 5.36 23.78
CA ASN A 917 36.82 4.80 23.02
C ASN A 917 36.60 3.39 22.43
N GLY A 918 35.35 2.97 22.23
CA GLY A 918 35.03 1.63 21.72
C GLY A 918 35.26 1.51 20.21
N LEU A 919 35.62 0.32 19.72
CA LEU A 919 35.97 0.08 18.31
C LEU A 919 35.11 -1.01 17.69
N ASN A 920 34.66 -0.83 16.46
CA ASN A 920 33.91 -1.87 15.71
C ASN A 920 32.63 -2.33 16.44
N ASN A 921 31.95 -1.44 17.16
CA ASN A 921 30.75 -1.77 17.94
C ASN A 921 29.46 -1.40 17.20
N THR A 922 28.38 -2.14 17.46
CA THR A 922 27.05 -1.90 16.87
C THR A 922 26.00 -1.76 17.96
N PHE A 923 25.33 -0.61 18.03
CA PHE A 923 24.24 -0.34 18.96
C PHE A 923 22.98 0.03 18.18
N LEU A 924 21.90 -0.74 18.31
CA LEU A 924 20.65 -0.53 17.57
C LEU A 924 19.46 -0.53 18.54
N GLY A 925 18.73 0.57 18.66
CA GLY A 925 17.57 0.75 19.53
C GLY A 925 17.72 1.92 20.50
N TYR A 926 16.59 2.39 21.04
CA TYR A 926 16.58 3.46 22.06
C TYR A 926 17.47 3.06 23.25
N ARG A 927 18.48 3.89 23.56
CA ARG A 927 19.44 3.65 24.65
C ARG A 927 20.23 2.33 24.57
N ALA A 928 20.36 1.69 23.40
CA ALA A 928 21.29 0.59 23.22
C ALA A 928 22.74 1.07 23.42
N ASN A 929 23.51 0.44 24.30
CA ASN A 929 24.77 1.02 24.78
C ASN A 929 25.85 -0.01 25.15
N ALA A 930 27.08 0.50 25.22
CA ALA A 930 28.19 -0.21 25.85
C ALA A 930 28.03 -0.26 27.37
N GLY A 931 28.39 -1.40 27.92
CA GLY A 931 28.50 -1.67 29.34
C GLY A 931 29.67 -0.98 30.02
N LYS A 932 30.79 -0.93 29.29
CA LYS A 932 32.10 -0.50 29.76
C LYS A 932 32.81 0.31 28.67
N ALA A 933 33.82 1.08 29.07
CA ALA A 933 34.72 1.75 28.13
C ALA A 933 35.62 0.74 27.39
N GLY A 934 36.04 1.09 26.17
CA GLY A 934 37.05 0.36 25.40
C GLY A 934 36.61 -1.01 24.88
N LEU A 935 35.31 -1.27 24.76
CA LEU A 935 34.82 -2.51 24.17
C LEU A 935 35.11 -2.55 22.67
N SER A 936 35.35 -3.76 22.16
CA SER A 936 35.54 -4.00 20.73
C SER A 936 34.70 -5.16 20.22
N ASN A 937 34.19 -5.05 18.99
CA ASN A 937 33.33 -6.07 18.37
C ASN A 937 32.10 -6.41 19.24
N ALA A 938 31.58 -5.41 19.95
CA ALA A 938 30.45 -5.56 20.85
C ALA A 938 29.16 -5.06 20.18
N THR A 939 28.11 -5.88 20.25
CA THR A 939 26.82 -5.57 19.61
C THR A 939 25.70 -5.57 20.65
N ALA A 940 24.91 -4.51 20.72
CA ALA A 940 23.67 -4.47 21.50
C ALA A 940 22.49 -4.04 20.62
N ILE A 941 21.46 -4.88 20.54
CA ILE A 941 20.28 -4.64 19.68
C ILE A 941 19.02 -4.70 20.54
N GLY A 942 18.17 -3.69 20.48
CA GLY A 942 16.91 -3.56 21.21
C GLY A 942 16.92 -2.41 22.23
N ASN A 943 15.71 -2.04 22.66
CA ASN A 943 15.49 -0.99 23.66
C ASN A 943 16.26 -1.30 24.96
N ASN A 944 17.10 -0.36 25.40
CA ASN A 944 17.99 -0.46 26.58
C ASN A 944 18.93 -1.68 26.57
N ALA A 945 19.25 -2.25 25.40
CA ALA A 945 20.21 -3.35 25.32
C ALA A 945 21.61 -2.88 25.76
N ARG A 946 22.29 -3.66 26.60
CA ARG A 946 23.63 -3.32 27.10
C ARG A 946 24.58 -4.51 26.98
N VAL A 947 25.72 -4.28 26.33
CA VAL A 947 26.77 -5.30 26.13
C VAL A 947 27.99 -4.97 26.99
N ASP A 948 28.36 -5.87 27.90
CA ASP A 948 29.39 -5.61 28.92
C ASP A 948 30.79 -6.16 28.59
N ILE A 949 30.92 -6.90 27.48
CA ILE A 949 32.17 -7.55 27.05
C ILE A 949 32.38 -7.44 25.54
N SER A 950 33.63 -7.52 25.11
CA SER A 950 34.02 -7.58 23.69
C SER A 950 33.63 -8.90 23.04
N ASN A 951 33.48 -8.90 21.71
CA ASN A 951 33.13 -10.10 20.90
C ASN A 951 31.81 -10.76 21.31
N ALA A 952 30.81 -9.94 21.66
CA ALA A 952 29.53 -10.43 22.12
C ALA A 952 28.36 -9.68 21.47
N ILE A 953 27.23 -10.37 21.37
CA ILE A 953 25.94 -9.80 20.96
C ILE A 953 24.94 -9.93 22.10
N VAL A 954 24.26 -8.83 22.44
CA VAL A 954 23.17 -8.78 23.41
C VAL A 954 21.91 -8.28 22.71
N LEU A 955 20.80 -9.01 22.91
CA LEU A 955 19.50 -8.68 22.35
C LEU A 955 18.53 -8.27 23.47
N GLY A 956 18.26 -6.95 23.58
CA GLY A 956 17.14 -6.30 24.28
C GLY A 956 16.89 -6.60 25.76
N ASN A 957 16.06 -5.76 26.40
CA ASN A 957 15.55 -6.04 27.76
C ASN A 957 14.49 -7.16 27.72
N GLY A 958 14.94 -8.41 27.73
CA GLY A 958 14.06 -9.59 27.77
C GLY A 958 13.60 -10.08 26.40
N ALA A 959 14.33 -9.81 25.32
CA ALA A 959 13.98 -10.33 24.00
C ALA A 959 13.92 -11.87 23.97
N ASN A 960 13.00 -12.39 23.15
CA ASN A 960 12.95 -13.80 22.75
C ASN A 960 13.35 -13.88 21.27
N VAL A 961 14.23 -14.82 20.93
CA VAL A 961 14.80 -14.97 19.58
C VAL A 961 14.16 -16.17 18.90
N GLY A 962 13.39 -15.93 17.84
CA GLY A 962 12.82 -16.96 17.00
C GLY A 962 13.64 -17.14 15.72
N ILE A 963 14.06 -18.37 15.41
CA ILE A 963 14.63 -18.75 14.11
C ILE A 963 13.63 -19.70 13.47
N GLY A 964 13.03 -19.29 12.35
CA GLY A 964 11.96 -20.04 11.69
C GLY A 964 10.59 -19.95 12.39
N THR A 965 10.45 -19.15 13.46
CA THR A 965 9.19 -18.87 14.18
C THR A 965 9.03 -17.38 14.45
N GLY A 966 7.84 -16.83 14.18
CA GLY A 966 7.50 -15.41 14.43
C GLY A 966 6.96 -15.13 15.83
N SER A 967 6.78 -16.16 16.66
CA SER A 967 6.22 -16.02 18.02
C SER A 967 6.95 -16.94 19.00
N PRO A 968 8.25 -16.69 19.27
CA PRO A 968 9.04 -17.53 20.15
C PRO A 968 8.51 -17.49 21.59
N GLY A 969 8.09 -18.65 22.10
CA GLY A 969 7.67 -18.87 23.48
C GLY A 969 8.83 -18.96 24.47
N ASN A 970 10.05 -19.21 23.97
CA ASN A 970 11.29 -19.30 24.77
C ASN A 970 12.31 -18.21 24.38
N LYS A 971 13.35 -18.04 25.21
CA LYS A 971 14.42 -17.04 24.97
C LYS A 971 15.15 -17.24 23.63
N LEU A 972 15.34 -18.49 23.24
CA LEU A 972 15.77 -18.89 21.91
C LEU A 972 14.89 -20.07 21.48
N GLU A 973 14.19 -19.93 20.38
CA GLU A 973 13.35 -20.96 19.78
C GLU A 973 13.72 -21.12 18.31
N ILE A 974 14.02 -22.36 17.91
CA ILE A 974 14.42 -22.69 16.55
C ILE A 974 13.42 -23.70 16.01
N ARG A 975 12.64 -23.31 15.01
CA ARG A 975 11.67 -24.16 14.32
C ARG A 975 12.25 -24.57 12.96
N ALA A 976 12.43 -25.87 12.75
CA ALA A 976 12.81 -26.41 11.44
C ALA A 976 11.57 -26.59 10.54
N ASP A 977 11.81 -26.68 9.23
CA ASP A 977 10.74 -26.79 8.22
C ASP A 977 10.03 -28.14 8.24
N SER A 978 10.62 -29.16 8.87
CA SER A 978 10.06 -30.51 8.92
C SER A 978 10.16 -31.11 10.32
N SER A 979 9.11 -31.83 10.71
CA SER A 979 9.08 -32.58 11.97
C SER A 979 10.24 -33.57 12.04
N GLY A 980 10.91 -33.64 13.20
CA GLY A 980 12.09 -34.49 13.43
C GLY A 980 13.44 -33.88 13.03
N GLN A 981 13.47 -32.68 12.44
CA GLN A 981 14.71 -31.96 12.18
C GLN A 981 15.01 -30.95 13.29
N SER A 982 16.21 -31.01 13.86
CA SER A 982 16.72 -29.98 14.76
C SER A 982 17.22 -28.82 13.90
N GLY A 983 16.59 -27.65 13.96
CA GLY A 983 17.12 -26.45 13.30
C GLY A 983 18.50 -26.01 13.83
N LEU A 984 19.00 -26.66 14.88
CA LEU A 984 20.36 -26.55 15.39
C LEU A 984 21.25 -27.68 14.83
N ARG A 985 22.35 -27.31 14.16
CA ARG A 985 23.39 -28.23 13.67
C ARG A 985 24.77 -27.87 14.26
N LEU A 986 25.43 -28.84 14.87
CA LEU A 986 26.79 -28.70 15.44
C LEU A 986 27.80 -29.43 14.56
N THR A 987 28.35 -28.73 13.57
CA THR A 987 29.13 -29.33 12.46
C THR A 987 30.44 -30.00 12.88
N GLN A 988 31.00 -29.61 14.03
CA GLN A 988 32.22 -30.20 14.58
C GLN A 988 31.98 -31.24 15.69
N LEU A 989 30.72 -31.50 16.03
CA LEU A 989 30.32 -32.58 16.94
C LEU A 989 29.70 -33.74 16.13
N THR A 990 30.48 -34.29 15.21
CA THR A 990 30.03 -35.39 14.36
C THR A 990 30.12 -36.73 15.09
N SER A 991 29.47 -37.76 14.56
CA SER A 991 29.57 -39.13 15.06
C SER A 991 30.98 -39.73 14.98
N ALA A 992 31.90 -39.09 14.25
CA ALA A 992 33.29 -39.49 14.12
C ALA A 992 34.21 -38.87 15.19
N MET A 993 33.69 -37.96 16.03
CA MET A 993 34.49 -37.27 17.03
C MET A 993 34.59 -38.06 18.34
N THR A 994 35.80 -38.19 18.88
CA THR A 994 36.06 -38.78 20.20
C THR A 994 35.78 -37.77 21.30
N PRO A 995 34.81 -38.00 22.20
CA PRO A 995 34.51 -37.05 23.28
C PRO A 995 35.74 -36.78 24.17
N LEU A 996 35.97 -35.51 24.51
CA LEU A 996 37.11 -35.07 25.35
C LEU A 996 36.96 -35.44 26.85
N GLY A 997 36.06 -36.36 27.20
CA GLY A 997 35.81 -36.81 28.56
C GLY A 997 34.52 -37.62 28.72
N SER A 998 34.29 -38.15 29.93
CA SER A 998 33.04 -38.84 30.28
C SER A 998 32.01 -37.85 30.81
N ALA A 999 30.85 -37.72 30.17
CA ALA A 999 29.74 -36.89 30.62
C ALA A 999 28.58 -37.77 31.13
N SER A 1000 28.17 -37.59 32.39
CA SER A 1000 27.01 -38.26 32.96
C SER A 1000 25.69 -37.55 32.67
N LYS A 1001 25.76 -36.29 32.17
CA LYS A 1001 24.60 -35.47 31.82
C LYS A 1001 24.58 -35.11 30.34
N PHE A 1002 23.40 -35.03 29.75
CA PHE A 1002 23.18 -34.65 28.36
C PHE A 1002 21.89 -33.83 28.21
N LEU A 1003 21.77 -33.05 27.15
CA LEU A 1003 20.54 -32.32 26.84
C LEU A 1003 19.59 -33.21 26.02
N THR A 1004 18.31 -33.20 26.37
CA THR A 1004 17.22 -33.87 25.65
C THR A 1004 16.02 -32.94 25.58
N VAL A 1005 14.93 -33.37 24.92
CA VAL A 1005 13.70 -32.58 24.83
C VAL A 1005 12.49 -33.35 25.38
N ASN A 1006 11.49 -32.63 25.92
CA ASN A 1006 10.20 -33.21 26.31
C ASN A 1006 9.24 -33.31 25.11
N ALA A 1007 7.98 -33.75 25.33
CA ALA A 1007 6.94 -33.84 24.30
C ALA A 1007 6.57 -32.49 23.63
N LYS A 1008 6.95 -31.36 24.23
CA LYS A 1008 6.75 -30.01 23.68
C LYS A 1008 7.99 -29.47 22.95
N GLY A 1009 9.12 -30.18 22.98
CA GLY A 1009 10.39 -29.74 22.41
C GLY A 1009 11.27 -28.89 23.34
N ASP A 1010 10.86 -28.67 24.60
CA ASP A 1010 11.66 -27.90 25.58
C ASP A 1010 12.92 -28.66 25.98
N VAL A 1011 14.05 -27.97 26.13
CA VAL A 1011 15.35 -28.58 26.47
C VAL A 1011 15.47 -28.89 27.96
N TYR A 1012 15.82 -30.14 28.31
CA TYR A 1012 16.07 -30.62 29.66
C TYR A 1012 17.47 -31.25 29.80
N LEU A 1013 18.10 -31.04 30.96
CA LEU A 1013 19.33 -31.74 31.34
C LEU A 1013 19.00 -33.12 31.93
N ALA A 1014 19.23 -34.18 31.17
CA ALA A 1014 19.08 -35.57 31.60
C ALA A 1014 20.38 -36.11 32.21
N ASN A 1015 20.27 -37.14 33.06
CA ASN A 1015 21.41 -37.83 33.66
C ASN A 1015 21.26 -39.35 33.50
N TYR A 1016 22.30 -40.00 32.97
CA TYR A 1016 22.38 -41.45 32.79
C TYR A 1016 22.11 -42.26 34.08
N ALA A 1017 22.48 -41.73 35.24
CA ALA A 1017 22.35 -42.43 36.52
C ALA A 1017 20.92 -42.42 37.11
N SER A 1018 20.03 -41.56 36.61
CA SER A 1018 18.73 -41.29 37.26
C SER A 1018 17.54 -42.05 36.67
N GLY A 1019 17.73 -42.89 35.65
CA GLY A 1019 16.67 -43.70 35.03
C GLY A 1019 15.55 -42.93 34.32
N SER A 1020 15.42 -41.61 34.56
CA SER A 1020 14.44 -40.73 33.95
C SER A 1020 14.91 -40.32 32.56
N ARG A 1021 14.79 -41.24 31.61
CA ARG A 1021 14.56 -40.84 30.22
C ARG A 1021 13.14 -40.26 30.23
N ALA A 1022 12.99 -38.95 29.98
CA ALA A 1022 11.67 -38.39 29.67
C ALA A 1022 11.20 -39.08 28.39
N ALA A 1023 10.39 -40.12 28.54
CA ALA A 1023 9.93 -40.94 27.43
C ALA A 1023 9.03 -40.11 26.51
N ALA A 1024 9.25 -40.26 25.20
CA ALA A 1024 8.21 -40.06 24.22
C ALA A 1024 7.07 -41.03 24.59
N SER A 1025 5.98 -40.48 25.12
CA SER A 1025 4.77 -41.17 25.60
C SER A 1025 4.99 -42.22 26.71
N SER A 1026 4.05 -42.27 27.64
CA SER A 1026 3.95 -43.32 28.66
C SER A 1026 3.52 -44.69 28.10
N GLU A 1027 3.51 -44.88 26.77
CA GLU A 1027 2.93 -46.06 26.13
C GLU A 1027 3.96 -47.02 25.50
N ASP A 1028 5.21 -46.60 25.27
CA ASP A 1028 6.17 -47.41 24.50
C ASP A 1028 7.14 -48.27 25.35
N GLY A 1029 7.00 -48.23 26.68
CA GLY A 1029 7.77 -49.08 27.58
C GLY A 1029 7.12 -50.45 27.79
N PHE A 1030 7.26 -51.39 26.86
CA PHE A 1030 6.79 -52.77 27.08
C PHE A 1030 7.55 -53.48 28.22
N TRP A 1031 8.77 -53.03 28.54
CA TRP A 1031 9.67 -53.70 29.50
C TRP A 1031 10.31 -52.73 30.49
N GLN A 1032 10.38 -53.14 31.75
CA GLN A 1032 11.14 -52.46 32.79
C GLN A 1032 12.16 -53.41 33.43
N ARG A 1033 13.32 -52.87 33.79
CA ARG A 1033 14.33 -53.60 34.55
C ARG A 1033 14.09 -53.40 36.04
N ASN A 1034 13.78 -54.48 36.75
CA ASN A 1034 13.66 -54.50 38.20
C ASN A 1034 14.86 -55.26 38.79
N GLY A 1035 15.92 -54.51 39.11
CA GLY A 1035 17.19 -55.07 39.56
C GLY A 1035 17.86 -55.94 38.49
N ARG A 1036 17.94 -57.26 38.74
CA ARG A 1036 18.48 -58.25 37.78
C ARG A 1036 17.42 -58.90 36.89
N PHE A 1037 16.14 -58.56 37.09
CA PHE A 1037 15.04 -59.12 36.31
C PHE A 1037 14.57 -58.14 35.22
N LEU A 1038 14.22 -58.67 34.06
CA LEU A 1038 13.49 -57.96 33.01
C LEU A 1038 12.00 -58.35 33.14
N GLN A 1039 11.11 -57.37 33.29
CA GLN A 1039 9.69 -57.61 33.53
C GLN A 1039 8.84 -56.85 32.49
N SER A 1040 7.78 -57.51 32.01
CA SER A 1040 6.75 -56.86 31.18
C SER A 1040 5.98 -55.87 32.03
N VAL A 1041 5.76 -54.66 31.52
CA VAL A 1041 5.03 -53.60 32.26
C VAL A 1041 3.53 -53.87 32.29
N LYS A 1042 3.00 -54.64 31.32
CA LYS A 1042 1.55 -54.93 31.17
C LYS A 1042 1.16 -56.39 31.43
N GLY A 1043 2.09 -57.22 31.91
CA GLY A 1043 1.84 -58.65 32.16
C GLY A 1043 1.68 -59.49 30.89
N GLU A 1044 2.06 -58.95 29.74
CA GLU A 1044 1.96 -59.61 28.44
C GLU A 1044 3.12 -60.58 28.19
N ALA A 1045 2.85 -61.65 27.45
CA ALA A 1045 3.80 -62.69 27.06
C ALA A 1045 4.89 -62.19 26.09
N ILE A 1046 6.07 -62.82 26.11
CA ILE A 1046 7.14 -62.58 25.13
C ILE A 1046 6.85 -63.36 23.84
N ILE A 1047 6.81 -62.68 22.69
CA ILE A 1047 6.72 -63.30 21.36
C ILE A 1047 8.04 -63.09 20.61
N ILE A 1048 8.68 -64.18 20.19
CA ILE A 1048 9.88 -64.15 19.34
C ILE A 1048 9.52 -64.78 17.98
N GLY A 1049 9.25 -63.93 16.98
CA GLY A 1049 8.80 -64.36 15.64
C GLY A 1049 7.97 -63.29 14.91
N GLN A 1050 7.78 -63.44 13.60
CA GLN A 1050 6.90 -62.56 12.80
C GLN A 1050 5.55 -63.26 12.50
N GLY A 1051 4.45 -62.50 12.44
CA GLY A 1051 3.13 -63.00 11.99
C GLY A 1051 2.22 -63.57 13.07
N VAL A 1052 2.51 -63.35 14.36
CA VAL A 1052 1.70 -63.84 15.49
C VAL A 1052 0.91 -62.67 16.08
N SER A 1053 -0.42 -62.67 15.91
CA SER A 1053 -1.29 -61.55 16.33
C SER A 1053 -1.94 -61.74 17.71
N LYS A 1054 -1.86 -62.94 18.30
CA LYS A 1054 -2.21 -63.23 19.70
C LYS A 1054 -1.35 -64.38 20.22
N THR A 1055 -0.87 -64.28 21.45
CA THR A 1055 -0.35 -65.44 22.18
C THR A 1055 -1.50 -66.39 22.56
N PRO A 1056 -1.27 -67.71 22.56
CA PRO A 1056 -2.15 -68.62 23.28
C PRO A 1056 -2.25 -68.20 24.75
N ALA A 1057 -3.44 -68.29 25.35
CA ALA A 1057 -3.62 -67.96 26.76
C ALA A 1057 -2.69 -68.82 27.64
N ASP A 1058 -2.22 -68.26 28.76
CA ASP A 1058 -1.41 -68.92 29.79
C ASP A 1058 0.09 -69.16 29.50
N TYR A 1059 0.65 -68.57 28.43
CA TYR A 1059 2.09 -68.62 28.13
C TYR A 1059 2.81 -67.30 28.41
N ASN A 1060 3.97 -67.34 29.07
CA ASN A 1060 4.84 -66.17 29.27
C ASN A 1060 5.91 -65.99 28.17
N LEU A 1061 6.17 -67.03 27.36
CA LEU A 1061 7.12 -67.01 26.24
C LEU A 1061 6.62 -67.91 25.10
N PHE A 1062 6.51 -67.36 23.89
CA PHE A 1062 6.20 -68.07 22.65
C PHE A 1062 7.25 -67.76 21.57
N VAL A 1063 7.78 -68.79 20.90
CA VAL A 1063 8.81 -68.65 19.86
C VAL A 1063 8.36 -69.33 18.58
N SER A 1064 8.04 -68.55 17.54
CA SER A 1064 7.29 -69.05 16.37
C SER A 1064 8.06 -70.01 15.46
N LYS A 1065 9.39 -70.07 15.60
CA LYS A 1065 10.28 -70.97 14.84
C LYS A 1065 11.04 -71.96 15.74
N GLY A 1066 10.58 -72.13 16.98
CA GLY A 1066 11.22 -72.98 17.97
C GLY A 1066 12.47 -72.36 18.60
N ILE A 1067 13.05 -73.07 19.57
CA ILE A 1067 14.23 -72.64 20.33
C ILE A 1067 15.37 -73.61 20.02
N LEU A 1068 16.48 -73.09 19.48
CA LEU A 1068 17.75 -73.82 19.44
C LEU A 1068 18.55 -73.45 20.70
N THR A 1069 18.81 -74.43 21.57
CA THR A 1069 19.55 -74.23 22.81
C THR A 1069 20.52 -75.38 23.06
N GLU A 1070 21.71 -75.08 23.58
CA GLU A 1070 22.69 -76.10 23.95
C GLU A 1070 22.26 -76.88 25.21
N LYS A 1071 21.51 -76.24 26.12
CA LYS A 1071 20.99 -76.86 27.35
C LYS A 1071 19.63 -76.28 27.72
N VAL A 1072 18.71 -77.15 28.12
CA VAL A 1072 17.43 -76.79 28.76
C VAL A 1072 17.22 -77.68 29.98
N LYS A 1073 16.86 -77.08 31.12
CA LYS A 1073 16.51 -77.81 32.35
C LYS A 1073 15.05 -77.54 32.66
N VAL A 1074 14.22 -78.57 32.56
CA VAL A 1074 12.80 -78.52 32.96
C VAL A 1074 12.70 -79.12 34.35
N ALA A 1075 12.26 -78.33 35.32
CA ALA A 1075 12.01 -78.82 36.67
C ALA A 1075 10.56 -79.29 36.78
N ILE A 1076 10.35 -80.45 37.42
CA ILE A 1076 9.01 -80.92 37.77
C ILE A 1076 8.57 -80.23 39.06
N LYS A 1077 7.26 -79.99 39.22
CA LYS A 1077 6.72 -79.18 40.32
C LYS A 1077 6.96 -79.79 41.70
N ASN A 1078 6.86 -81.11 41.82
CA ASN A 1078 7.10 -81.88 43.03
C ASN A 1078 7.56 -83.31 42.67
N THR A 1079 7.90 -84.13 43.66
CA THR A 1079 8.34 -85.52 43.46
C THR A 1079 7.23 -86.47 43.04
N ASP A 1080 5.97 -86.16 43.38
CA ASP A 1080 4.81 -87.01 43.08
C ASP A 1080 4.50 -87.05 41.57
N ASP A 1081 4.91 -86.00 40.85
CA ASP A 1081 4.83 -85.88 39.40
C ASP A 1081 5.99 -86.61 38.67
N TRP A 1082 6.88 -87.31 39.39
CA TRP A 1082 7.94 -88.15 38.84
C TRP A 1082 7.63 -89.65 39.02
N SER A 1083 8.28 -90.50 38.22
CA SER A 1083 7.78 -91.86 37.98
C SER A 1083 8.03 -92.90 39.09
N ASP A 1084 8.92 -92.66 40.05
CA ASP A 1084 9.47 -93.69 40.95
C ASP A 1084 8.41 -94.51 41.74
N HIS A 1085 7.14 -94.08 41.74
CA HIS A 1085 6.00 -94.80 42.31
C HIS A 1085 5.79 -96.21 41.74
N VAL A 1086 6.20 -96.50 40.50
CA VAL A 1086 6.07 -97.83 39.88
C VAL A 1086 6.89 -98.89 40.63
N LEU A 1087 8.00 -98.49 41.24
CA LEU A 1087 8.86 -99.37 42.04
C LEU A 1087 8.36 -99.55 43.48
N GLY A 1088 7.27 -98.89 43.87
CA GLY A 1088 6.65 -99.02 45.18
C GLY A 1088 6.07 -100.42 45.41
N LYS A 1089 6.17 -100.93 46.66
CA LYS A 1089 5.64 -102.26 47.03
C LYS A 1089 4.12 -102.43 46.80
N THR A 1090 3.41 -101.32 46.66
CA THR A 1090 1.95 -101.27 46.46
C THR A 1090 1.56 -101.08 44.99
N TYR A 1091 2.51 -100.88 44.07
CA TYR A 1091 2.21 -100.76 42.65
C TYR A 1091 1.74 -102.10 42.08
N GLN A 1092 0.61 -102.10 41.39
CA GLN A 1092 0.10 -103.29 40.72
C GLN A 1092 0.46 -103.25 39.24
N LEU A 1093 1.45 -104.05 38.87
CA LEU A 1093 1.84 -104.23 37.48
C LEU A 1093 0.70 -104.90 36.71
N ARG A 1094 0.25 -104.25 35.63
CA ARG A 1094 -0.83 -104.78 34.78
C ARG A 1094 -0.38 -106.10 34.13
N PRO A 1095 -1.20 -107.14 33.99
CA PRO A 1095 -0.79 -108.34 33.26
C PRO A 1095 -0.49 -108.02 31.78
N LEU A 1096 0.56 -108.62 31.20
CA LEU A 1096 0.96 -108.38 29.80
C LEU A 1096 -0.17 -108.64 28.79
N ALA A 1097 -1.05 -109.61 29.06
CA ALA A 1097 -2.21 -109.89 28.21
C ALA A 1097 -3.21 -108.72 28.17
N GLU A 1098 -3.36 -107.97 29.26
CA GLU A 1098 -4.22 -106.78 29.29
C GLU A 1098 -3.56 -105.59 28.59
N VAL A 1099 -2.23 -105.46 28.71
CA VAL A 1099 -1.46 -104.44 27.97
C VAL A 1099 -1.56 -104.69 26.47
N GLU A 1100 -1.40 -105.94 26.01
CA GLU A 1100 -1.55 -106.32 24.60
C GLU A 1100 -2.94 -105.96 24.07
N ARG A 1101 -4.00 -106.32 24.81
CA ARG A 1101 -5.38 -105.98 24.43
C ARG A 1101 -5.58 -104.45 24.31
N TYR A 1102 -4.98 -103.67 25.21
CA TYR A 1102 -5.06 -102.21 25.15
C TYR A 1102 -4.37 -101.66 23.91
N ILE A 1103 -3.17 -102.13 23.59
CA ILE A 1103 -2.42 -101.70 22.40
C ILE A 1103 -3.20 -102.05 21.12
N GLN A 1104 -3.78 -103.25 21.04
CA GLN A 1104 -4.60 -103.63 19.89
C GLN A 1104 -5.82 -102.72 19.72
N GLN A 1105 -6.47 -102.30 20.82
CA GLN A 1105 -7.65 -101.44 20.78
C GLN A 1105 -7.34 -99.96 20.52
N TYR A 1106 -6.30 -99.40 21.15
CA TYR A 1106 -6.04 -97.95 21.16
C TYR A 1106 -4.77 -97.52 20.42
N GLN A 1107 -3.93 -98.46 19.96
CA GLN A 1107 -2.70 -98.20 19.19
C GLN A 1107 -1.64 -97.35 19.92
N HIS A 1108 -1.70 -97.26 21.25
CA HIS A 1108 -0.68 -96.66 22.09
C HIS A 1108 -0.63 -97.37 23.47
N LEU A 1109 0.42 -97.10 24.26
CA LEU A 1109 0.56 -97.67 25.60
C LEU A 1109 -0.44 -97.04 26.59
N PRO A 1110 -0.97 -97.79 27.56
CA PRO A 1110 -1.79 -97.25 28.64
C PRO A 1110 -1.08 -96.09 29.35
N GLY A 1111 -1.76 -94.96 29.49
CA GLY A 1111 -1.23 -93.77 30.17
C GLY A 1111 -0.37 -92.85 29.28
N ILE A 1112 0.10 -93.30 28.11
CA ILE A 1112 0.74 -92.44 27.11
C ILE A 1112 -0.37 -91.84 26.22
N PRO A 1113 -0.41 -90.52 25.98
CA PRO A 1113 -1.43 -89.91 25.13
C PRO A 1113 -1.26 -90.32 23.66
N SER A 1114 -2.35 -90.25 22.90
CA SER A 1114 -2.36 -90.55 21.47
C SER A 1114 -1.68 -89.44 20.64
N ALA A 1115 -1.31 -89.75 19.40
CA ALA A 1115 -0.75 -88.75 18.49
C ALA A 1115 -1.71 -87.56 18.24
N GLU A 1116 -3.01 -87.82 18.21
CA GLU A 1116 -4.04 -86.79 18.01
C GLU A 1116 -4.17 -85.85 19.21
N GLU A 1117 -4.07 -86.40 20.43
CA GLU A 1117 -4.06 -85.60 21.67
C GLU A 1117 -2.82 -84.68 21.73
N VAL A 1118 -1.64 -85.20 21.37
CA VAL A 1118 -0.40 -84.41 21.36
C VAL A 1118 -0.43 -83.28 20.33
N VAL A 1119 -1.01 -83.52 19.15
CA VAL A 1119 -1.16 -82.47 18.12
C VAL A 1119 -2.13 -81.38 18.56
N LYS A 1120 -3.22 -81.76 19.24
CA LYS A 1120 -4.27 -80.82 19.65
C LYS A 1120 -3.87 -79.97 20.85
N ASP A 1121 -3.35 -80.62 21.90
CA ASP A 1121 -3.18 -79.99 23.22
C ASP A 1121 -1.70 -79.73 23.57
N GLY A 1122 -0.76 -80.22 22.75
CA GLY A 1122 0.68 -80.16 23.02
C GLY A 1122 1.12 -81.18 24.08
N MET A 1123 2.41 -81.17 24.44
CA MET A 1123 2.96 -82.10 25.43
C MET A 1123 4.01 -81.42 26.30
N ASP A 1124 3.83 -81.49 27.63
CA ASP A 1124 4.84 -81.06 28.59
C ASP A 1124 6.02 -82.05 28.57
N VAL A 1125 7.22 -81.53 28.28
CA VAL A 1125 8.44 -82.34 28.13
C VAL A 1125 8.82 -83.01 29.45
N GLY A 1126 8.57 -82.37 30.60
CA GLY A 1126 8.81 -82.93 31.92
C GLY A 1126 7.86 -84.10 32.22
N GLN A 1127 6.57 -83.90 32.02
CA GLN A 1127 5.56 -84.95 32.22
C GLN A 1127 5.75 -86.13 31.26
N MET A 1128 6.12 -85.87 30.00
CA MET A 1128 6.39 -86.95 29.07
C MET A 1128 7.62 -87.76 29.48
N ASN A 1129 8.70 -87.10 29.91
CA ASN A 1129 9.87 -87.81 30.43
C ASN A 1129 9.53 -88.63 31.68
N ALA A 1130 8.67 -88.12 32.57
CA ALA A 1130 8.18 -88.89 33.71
C ALA A 1130 7.37 -90.12 33.26
N LYS A 1131 6.43 -89.96 32.33
CA LYS A 1131 5.65 -91.09 31.78
C LYS A 1131 6.52 -92.10 31.02
N LEU A 1132 7.54 -91.65 30.30
CA LEU A 1132 8.48 -92.54 29.63
C LEU A 1132 9.28 -93.35 30.66
N LEU A 1133 9.71 -92.71 31.76
CA LEU A 1133 10.35 -93.42 32.87
C LEU A 1133 9.40 -94.44 33.49
N GLU A 1134 8.10 -94.12 33.63
CA GLU A 1134 7.06 -95.03 34.13
C GLU A 1134 7.01 -96.30 33.30
N LYS A 1135 7.03 -96.16 31.98
CA LYS A 1135 7.02 -97.32 31.08
C LYS A 1135 8.33 -98.08 31.09
N ILE A 1136 9.46 -97.42 31.32
CA ILE A 1136 10.75 -98.10 31.52
C ILE A 1136 10.76 -98.90 32.83
N GLU A 1137 10.19 -98.36 33.91
CA GLU A 1137 10.10 -99.04 35.20
C GLU A 1137 9.13 -100.24 35.13
N GLU A 1138 7.96 -100.08 34.51
CA GLU A 1138 7.03 -101.18 34.26
C GLU A 1138 7.69 -102.27 33.40
N LEU A 1139 8.38 -101.89 32.33
CA LEU A 1139 9.15 -102.81 31.48
C LEU A 1139 10.21 -103.56 32.28
N THR A 1140 10.89 -102.87 33.20
CA THR A 1140 11.90 -103.49 34.08
C THR A 1140 11.27 -104.53 35.01
N LEU A 1141 10.09 -104.25 35.57
CA LEU A 1141 9.36 -105.22 36.39
C LEU A 1141 8.91 -106.44 35.58
N TYR A 1142 8.40 -106.26 34.35
CA TYR A 1142 8.08 -107.38 33.45
C TYR A 1142 9.32 -108.23 33.14
N ILE A 1143 10.48 -107.61 32.90
CA ILE A 1143 11.73 -108.33 32.63
C ILE A 1143 12.19 -109.11 33.87
N ILE A 1144 12.04 -108.55 35.07
CA ILE A 1144 12.35 -109.24 36.32
C ILE A 1144 11.42 -110.45 36.52
N GLU A 1145 10.12 -110.29 36.26
CA GLU A 1145 9.14 -111.39 36.30
C GLU A 1145 9.49 -112.48 35.29
N LEU A 1146 9.75 -112.09 34.03
CA LEU A 1146 10.20 -113.01 32.98
C LEU A 1146 11.50 -113.72 33.38
N LYS A 1147 12.45 -113.03 34.02
CA LYS A 1147 13.69 -113.65 34.50
C LYS A 1147 13.44 -114.64 35.63
N LYS A 1148 12.52 -114.34 36.56
CA LYS A 1148 12.10 -115.28 37.62
C LYS A 1148 11.44 -116.51 37.00
N GLU A 1149 10.59 -116.33 36.00
CA GLU A 1149 9.96 -117.43 35.27
C GLU A 1149 10.99 -118.25 34.50
N VAL A 1150 11.92 -117.63 33.77
CA VAL A 1150 13.05 -118.30 33.09
C VAL A 1150 13.95 -119.03 34.09
N ASN A 1151 14.22 -118.47 35.26
CA ASN A 1151 15.01 -119.14 36.29
C ASN A 1151 14.26 -120.32 36.91
N SER A 1152 12.95 -120.19 37.14
CA SER A 1152 12.08 -121.29 37.57
C SER A 1152 12.08 -122.40 36.53
N LEU A 1153 11.91 -122.06 35.24
CA LEU A 1153 12.02 -122.97 34.11
C LEU A 1153 13.39 -123.65 34.09
N ARG A 1154 14.49 -122.90 34.24
CA ARG A 1154 15.86 -123.45 34.33
C ARG A 1154 16.09 -124.33 35.57
N GLN A 1155 15.42 -124.08 36.69
CA GLN A 1155 15.50 -124.92 37.90
C GLN A 1155 14.66 -126.20 37.77
N THR A 1156 13.56 -126.17 37.01
CA THR A 1156 12.87 -127.39 36.57
C THR A 1156 13.65 -128.17 35.50
N VAL A 1157 14.53 -127.51 34.74
CA VAL A 1157 15.48 -128.19 33.84
C VAL A 1157 16.75 -128.56 34.60
N LYS A 1158 16.66 -129.55 35.50
CA LYS A 1158 17.85 -130.29 35.97
C LYS A 1158 18.25 -131.34 34.91
N PRO A 1159 19.56 -131.54 34.67
CA PRO A 1159 20.08 -132.27 33.52
C PRO A 1159 19.84 -133.78 33.63
N THR A 1160 19.11 -134.35 32.67
CA THR A 1160 19.08 -135.80 32.44
C THR A 1160 20.40 -136.25 31.81
N LYS A 1161 20.88 -137.39 32.32
CA LYS A 1161 22.13 -138.05 31.93
C LYS A 1161 22.30 -138.19 30.41
N LYS A 1162 23.56 -137.96 30.01
CA LYS A 1162 24.41 -138.73 29.08
C LYS A 1162 23.78 -139.26 27.78
N ARG A 1163 24.51 -138.90 26.71
CA ARG A 1163 24.42 -139.33 25.30
C ARG A 1163 23.43 -138.56 24.46
#